data_AF-A0A6S7AF66-F1
#
_entry.id   AF-A0A6S7AF66-F1
#
_cell.length_a   1.000
_cell.length_b   1.000
_cell.length_c   1.000
_cell.angle_alpha   90.00
_cell.angle_beta   90.00
_cell.angle_gamma   90.00
#
_symmetry.space_group_name_H-M   'P 1'
#
loop_
_entity.id
_entity.type
_entity.pdbx_description
1 polymer ?
#
loop_
_entity_poly.entity_id
_entity_poly.type
_entity_poly.pdbx_seq_one_letter_code
_entity_poly.pdbx_strand_id
1 'polypeptide(L)'
;MPPRRPAFSRLPCPTPPTDRSRTRPRRGSLTAWTFIAAAALAPALAPQTARAQSADAARKPIRVPAGNLEDALNSYARQAGITLSFDPTLMRGKQSDALDAPANVRDGLAALLARHRLQAVPVGDNSYAVRTLAESSGAATVLAPVVVTGAGETAYSHVDGYVARRSATGTKTDSALIETPQSISVVTADRIAAMAASRVTDALAYTPGVKTFDGFDTRYDWLSIRGFDAYSPGFYQDGLLLRNNAGYSIWRVEGYGAERIEVMRGPTSVLYGQNSPGGMVNVVSKRPTEEPLHELQVQVGNYSQRQVAGDFSGPVDEAGKVLYRITGIGLDSNTQVDHVKDKRFYIAPALTLRPSSDTTLTLLSQVSQIRAGNSYGFLPVDGTLLSTPNGRIPTHTFVGEPDVDRYNQDQWNVGYQLEHRFNDVWTVRQNARYGEIKTDYRQVYQSGFLTEDAANPHSPANYRQVGRVVFGSRERGSLGTLDNQVQAKLRSGDWLHTVLVGLDLQRGRYQQKTFFGEAPSIDIFSPVYGQPVTIPDPYQDTTSTLTQTGLYLQDQIKWADRWVATLGGRYDRSVIDTDNHLDSSSSRQTDSKFTGRAGLVYLAPNGLAPYASYSTSFLPITTVDPKTNRPFKPETGRQYEVGLRYQPPGTRDSYSIALFDLRRQNVMTFDREMVPVQTGEVMVRGMELEMAMQPITGMNLLLSYTWTPDARVTKNANPDKIGTQLTATPRNQASAWGDYRFANGIKVGMGVRFVGATDGANSSAPAKVPAYTLFDAMLGYDFQHWSLTLNARNLADKVYLGRNCDSYNCGYGERRRVMATATYRW
;
A
#
# COMPACT_ATOMS: atom_id res chain seq x y z
N MET A 1 39.27 34.49 -37.18
CA MET A 1 40.22 35.49 -36.63
C MET A 1 39.39 36.47 -35.83
N PRO A 2 39.30 36.34 -34.50
CA PRO A 2 40.31 36.81 -33.52
C PRO A 2 40.41 35.84 -32.30
N PRO A 3 40.98 36.20 -31.12
CA PRO A 3 42.39 36.03 -30.77
C PRO A 3 42.68 34.94 -29.69
N ARG A 4 43.95 34.52 -29.67
CA ARG A 4 44.61 33.57 -28.76
C ARG A 4 44.75 34.08 -27.33
N ARG A 5 44.59 33.19 -26.33
CA ARG A 5 45.24 33.26 -25.01
C ARG A 5 45.67 31.85 -24.54
N PRO A 6 46.69 31.74 -23.66
CA PRO A 6 47.76 30.77 -23.82
C PRO A 6 47.69 29.54 -22.92
N ALA A 7 48.49 28.54 -23.32
CA ALA A 7 48.70 27.25 -22.68
C ALA A 7 49.46 27.35 -21.36
N PHE A 8 49.09 26.49 -20.39
CA PHE A 8 49.95 26.12 -19.27
C PHE A 8 50.28 24.62 -19.32
N SER A 9 51.56 24.35 -19.11
CA SER A 9 52.32 23.13 -19.29
C SER A 9 52.14 22.10 -18.17
N ARG A 10 52.38 20.84 -18.52
CA ARG A 10 52.35 19.64 -17.69
C ARG A 10 53.66 19.41 -16.88
N LEU A 11 53.47 18.92 -15.64
CA LEU A 11 54.28 17.93 -14.87
C LEU A 11 55.65 18.37 -14.27
N PRO A 12 56.24 17.67 -13.26
CA PRO A 12 55.87 16.38 -12.63
C PRO A 12 55.89 16.32 -11.05
N CYS A 13 55.43 15.18 -10.50
CA CYS A 13 55.54 14.75 -9.09
C CYS A 13 56.97 14.72 -8.52
N PRO A 14 57.09 14.72 -7.18
CA PRO A 14 58.01 13.79 -6.51
C PRO A 14 57.41 13.05 -5.29
N THR A 15 57.83 11.81 -5.13
CA THR A 15 57.64 10.87 -4.00
C THR A 15 58.66 11.10 -2.86
N PRO A 16 58.49 10.47 -1.68
CA PRO A 16 58.88 11.02 -0.37
C PRO A 16 60.23 10.50 0.16
N PRO A 17 60.78 11.07 1.26
CA PRO A 17 61.86 10.44 2.00
C PRO A 17 61.33 9.56 3.15
N THR A 18 61.95 8.38 3.22
CA THR A 18 62.00 7.45 4.34
C THR A 18 62.88 7.98 5.48
N ASP A 19 62.45 7.83 6.74
CA ASP A 19 63.38 7.33 7.76
C ASP A 19 62.67 6.57 8.88
N ARG A 20 63.35 5.53 9.34
CA ARG A 20 62.98 4.58 10.38
C ARG A 20 63.58 5.04 11.71
N SER A 21 62.81 5.03 12.79
CA SER A 21 63.34 4.46 14.04
C SER A 21 62.22 3.94 14.94
N ARG A 22 62.53 2.77 15.51
CA ARG A 22 61.70 1.91 16.35
C ARG A 22 61.42 2.55 17.70
N THR A 23 60.18 2.46 18.18
CA THR A 23 59.87 1.97 19.54
C THR A 23 58.43 1.43 19.59
N ARG A 24 58.28 0.22 20.14
CA ARG A 24 57.04 -0.42 20.61
C ARG A 24 57.30 -0.77 22.09
N PRO A 25 56.30 -1.16 22.90
CA PRO A 25 54.85 -0.99 22.77
C PRO A 25 54.20 -0.49 24.08
N ARG A 26 52.96 0.00 24.04
CA ARG A 26 52.00 -0.23 25.15
C ARG A 26 50.58 -0.35 24.61
N ARG A 27 49.91 -1.37 25.16
CA ARG A 27 48.55 -1.84 24.86
C ARG A 27 47.53 -0.77 25.28
N GLY A 28 46.57 -0.49 24.40
CA GLY A 28 45.37 0.29 24.68
C GLY A 28 44.23 -0.29 23.87
N SER A 29 43.43 -1.13 24.51
CA SER A 29 42.22 -1.77 24.00
C SER A 29 41.10 -0.75 23.81
N LEU A 30 40.55 -0.65 22.59
CA LEU A 30 39.27 0.00 22.32
C LEU A 30 38.28 -1.03 21.79
N THR A 31 37.40 -1.42 22.70
CA THR A 31 36.25 -2.31 22.57
C THR A 31 35.24 -1.73 21.58
N ALA A 32 35.01 -2.44 20.48
CA ALA A 32 33.85 -2.26 19.62
C ALA A 32 32.62 -2.92 20.28
N TRP A 33 31.56 -2.13 20.44
CA TRP A 33 30.26 -2.61 20.90
C TRP A 33 29.49 -3.23 19.74
N THR A 34 29.51 -4.56 19.67
CA THR A 34 28.65 -5.37 18.81
C THR A 34 27.51 -5.91 19.68
N PHE A 35 26.30 -5.40 19.52
CA PHE A 35 25.11 -6.02 20.11
C PHE A 35 24.60 -7.13 19.17
N ILE A 36 25.03 -8.36 19.44
CA ILE A 36 24.37 -9.59 18.99
C ILE A 36 23.66 -10.15 20.22
N ALA A 37 22.33 -10.08 20.24
CA ALA A 37 21.51 -10.82 21.20
C ALA A 37 20.91 -12.03 20.48
N ALA A 38 21.69 -13.10 20.39
CA ALA A 38 21.21 -14.45 20.10
C ALA A 38 21.22 -15.21 21.42
N ALA A 39 20.06 -15.39 22.04
CA ALA A 39 19.90 -16.25 23.20
C ALA A 39 19.60 -17.67 22.71
N ALA A 40 20.61 -18.53 22.80
CA ALA A 40 20.50 -19.97 22.67
C ALA A 40 19.92 -20.56 23.97
N LEU A 41 18.87 -21.38 23.86
CA LEU A 41 18.47 -22.36 24.86
C LEU A 41 18.23 -23.67 24.12
N ALA A 42 19.21 -24.56 24.20
CA ALA A 42 19.06 -25.97 23.88
C ALA A 42 18.83 -26.75 25.18
N PRO A 43 17.97 -27.78 25.15
CA PRO A 43 18.25 -29.00 25.89
C PRO A 43 18.48 -30.15 24.92
N ALA A 44 19.52 -30.92 25.23
CA ALA A 44 19.84 -32.17 24.56
C ALA A 44 18.71 -33.19 24.79
N LEU A 45 18.23 -33.81 23.72
CA LEU A 45 17.40 -35.02 23.76
C LEU A 45 18.09 -36.10 22.93
N ALA A 46 18.56 -37.13 23.64
CA ALA A 46 19.00 -38.39 23.05
C ALA A 46 17.79 -39.17 22.48
N PRO A 47 17.98 -39.99 21.43
CA PRO A 47 16.90 -40.78 20.86
C PRO A 47 16.67 -42.04 21.72
N GLN A 48 15.53 -42.12 22.39
CA GLN A 48 14.99 -43.40 22.85
C GLN A 48 14.05 -43.95 21.78
N THR A 49 14.43 -45.08 21.21
CA THR A 49 13.59 -45.90 20.35
C THR A 49 12.54 -46.62 21.21
N ALA A 50 11.32 -46.08 21.27
CA ALA A 50 10.19 -46.77 21.85
C ALA A 50 9.42 -47.53 20.75
N ARG A 51 9.52 -48.86 20.80
CA ARG A 51 8.57 -49.77 20.13
C ARG A 51 7.18 -49.51 20.70
N ALA A 52 6.22 -49.11 19.86
CA ALA A 52 4.81 -49.14 20.22
C ALA A 52 4.33 -50.60 20.29
N GLN A 53 4.31 -51.17 21.49
CA GLN A 53 3.42 -52.29 21.80
C GLN A 53 2.02 -51.71 21.98
N SER A 54 1.05 -52.23 21.23
CA SER A 54 -0.37 -52.00 21.44
C SER A 54 -0.77 -52.53 22.82
N ALA A 55 -0.84 -51.64 23.80
CA ALA A 55 -1.42 -51.92 25.11
C ALA A 55 -2.93 -51.71 25.03
N ASP A 56 -3.68 -52.79 24.83
CA ASP A 56 -5.11 -52.85 25.12
C ASP A 56 -5.26 -52.89 26.64
N ALA A 57 -5.12 -51.73 27.28
CA ALA A 57 -5.31 -51.60 28.71
C ALA A 57 -6.81 -51.61 29.00
N ALA A 58 -7.29 -52.67 29.65
CA ALA A 58 -8.64 -52.82 30.15
C ALA A 58 -9.05 -51.64 31.04
N ARG A 59 -9.65 -50.62 30.42
CA ARG A 59 -10.25 -49.48 31.12
C ARG A 59 -11.48 -49.99 31.88
N LYS A 60 -11.59 -49.64 33.17
CA LYS A 60 -12.77 -49.97 33.99
C LYS A 60 -14.04 -49.42 33.33
N PRO A 61 -15.17 -50.15 33.38
CA PRO A 61 -16.43 -49.68 32.80
C PRO A 61 -16.85 -48.34 33.42
N ILE A 62 -17.46 -47.49 32.60
CA ILE A 62 -17.94 -46.16 33.00
C ILE A 62 -19.34 -46.31 33.58
N ARG A 63 -19.48 -45.96 34.86
CA ARG A 63 -20.76 -46.10 35.56
C ARG A 63 -21.65 -44.89 35.27
N VAL A 64 -22.81 -45.17 34.68
CA VAL A 64 -23.82 -44.17 34.33
C VAL A 64 -25.05 -44.39 35.20
N PRO A 65 -25.53 -43.38 35.95
CA PRO A 65 -26.71 -43.52 36.80
C PRO A 65 -28.00 -43.60 35.96
N ALA A 66 -29.03 -44.25 36.51
CA ALA A 66 -30.38 -44.21 35.92
C ALA A 66 -30.96 -42.79 36.00
N GLY A 67 -31.72 -42.39 34.98
CA GLY A 67 -32.34 -41.06 34.92
C GLY A 67 -32.56 -40.60 33.49
N ASN A 68 -32.75 -39.29 33.29
CA ASN A 68 -32.94 -38.74 31.95
C ASN A 68 -31.77 -39.12 31.04
N LEU A 69 -32.07 -39.54 29.81
CA LEU A 69 -31.05 -39.98 28.85
C LEU A 69 -30.00 -38.88 28.59
N GLU A 70 -30.42 -37.63 28.58
CA GLU A 70 -29.54 -36.46 28.46
C GLU A 70 -28.49 -36.40 29.59
N ASP A 71 -28.91 -36.58 30.83
CA ASP A 71 -28.03 -36.56 31.99
C ASP A 71 -27.06 -37.75 31.98
N ALA A 72 -27.56 -38.93 31.56
CA ALA A 72 -26.78 -40.15 31.41
C ALA A 72 -25.69 -39.99 30.33
N LEU A 73 -26.04 -39.45 29.16
CA LEU A 73 -25.11 -39.19 28.06
C LEU A 73 -24.07 -38.12 28.41
N ASN A 74 -24.48 -37.03 29.07
CA ASN A 74 -23.57 -36.00 29.56
C ASN A 74 -22.62 -36.54 30.63
N SER A 75 -23.09 -37.40 31.54
CA SER A 75 -22.26 -38.06 32.55
C SER A 75 -21.23 -38.99 31.90
N TYR A 76 -21.67 -39.80 30.93
CA TYR A 76 -20.79 -40.68 30.17
C TYR A 76 -19.74 -39.89 29.39
N ALA A 77 -20.13 -38.83 28.67
CA ALA A 77 -19.22 -38.00 27.88
C ALA A 77 -18.12 -37.36 28.73
N ARG A 78 -18.48 -36.84 29.92
CA ARG A 78 -17.51 -36.31 30.90
C ARG A 78 -16.52 -37.37 31.37
N GLN A 79 -16.98 -38.57 31.68
CA GLN A 79 -16.13 -39.65 32.17
C GLN A 79 -15.25 -40.27 31.06
N ALA A 80 -15.75 -40.29 29.82
CA ALA A 80 -15.04 -40.80 28.64
C ALA A 80 -14.08 -39.78 28.01
N GLY A 81 -14.16 -38.50 28.40
CA GLY A 81 -13.32 -37.42 27.87
C GLY A 81 -13.64 -37.03 26.43
N ILE A 82 -14.90 -37.17 26.02
CA ILE A 82 -15.37 -36.90 24.65
C ILE A 82 -16.32 -35.71 24.61
N THR A 83 -16.38 -35.05 23.46
CA THR A 83 -17.43 -34.07 23.17
C THR A 83 -18.61 -34.79 22.54
N LEU A 84 -19.80 -34.66 23.12
CA LEU A 84 -21.03 -35.25 22.58
C LEU A 84 -22.04 -34.15 22.27
N SER A 85 -22.52 -34.08 21.03
CA SER A 85 -23.58 -33.16 20.62
C SER A 85 -24.86 -33.92 20.25
N PHE A 86 -26.01 -33.35 20.59
CA PHE A 86 -27.31 -33.91 20.24
C PHE A 86 -28.38 -32.83 20.23
N ASP A 87 -29.46 -33.08 19.48
CA ASP A 87 -30.65 -32.23 19.48
C ASP A 87 -31.50 -32.55 20.74
N PRO A 88 -31.84 -31.57 21.60
CA PRO A 88 -32.68 -31.78 22.79
C PRO A 88 -34.04 -32.41 22.49
N THR A 89 -34.58 -32.23 21.28
CA THR A 89 -35.84 -32.87 20.86
C THR A 89 -35.70 -34.40 20.77
N LEU A 90 -34.50 -34.91 20.45
CA LEU A 90 -34.22 -36.34 20.40
C LEU A 90 -34.08 -36.97 21.79
N MET A 91 -33.84 -36.18 22.85
CA MET A 91 -33.68 -36.67 24.23
C MET A 91 -34.97 -36.59 25.05
N ARG A 92 -35.92 -35.75 24.62
CA ARG A 92 -37.14 -35.44 25.37
C ARG A 92 -37.94 -36.70 25.72
N GLY A 93 -38.20 -36.91 27.01
CA GLY A 93 -39.00 -38.02 27.52
C GLY A 93 -38.32 -39.39 27.50
N LYS A 94 -37.02 -39.47 27.17
CA LYS A 94 -36.26 -40.72 27.16
C LYS A 94 -35.48 -40.91 28.46
N GLN A 95 -35.52 -42.13 29.00
CA GLN A 95 -34.86 -42.52 30.25
C GLN A 95 -33.77 -43.56 29.97
N SER A 96 -32.64 -43.42 30.66
CA SER A 96 -31.58 -44.43 30.72
C SER A 96 -31.71 -45.23 32.01
N ASP A 97 -31.50 -46.54 31.91
CA ASP A 97 -31.27 -47.37 33.09
C ASP A 97 -29.84 -47.14 33.63
N ALA A 98 -29.58 -47.57 34.86
CA ALA A 98 -28.22 -47.58 35.40
C ALA A 98 -27.40 -48.63 34.66
N LEU A 99 -26.25 -48.23 34.11
CA LEU A 99 -25.42 -49.07 33.26
C LEU A 99 -23.93 -48.87 33.57
N ASP A 100 -23.21 -49.98 33.75
CA ASP A 100 -21.75 -50.00 33.71
C ASP A 100 -21.33 -50.13 32.22
N ALA A 101 -21.27 -49.00 31.52
CA ALA A 101 -21.04 -48.96 30.08
C ALA A 101 -19.57 -49.30 29.73
N PRO A 102 -19.30 -49.99 28.62
CA PRO A 102 -17.94 -50.24 28.15
C PRO A 102 -17.12 -48.95 28.05
N ALA A 103 -15.84 -49.02 28.41
CA ALA A 103 -14.94 -47.87 28.30
C ALA A 103 -14.53 -47.57 26.84
N ASN A 104 -14.83 -48.47 25.90
CA ASN A 104 -14.80 -48.18 24.48
C ASN A 104 -15.94 -47.19 24.17
N VAL A 105 -15.57 -45.99 23.73
CA VAL A 105 -16.52 -44.89 23.49
C VAL A 105 -17.68 -45.29 22.58
N ARG A 106 -17.37 -46.00 21.48
CA ARG A 106 -18.39 -46.40 20.49
C ARG A 106 -19.38 -47.38 21.09
N ASP A 107 -18.89 -48.37 21.83
CA ASP A 107 -19.72 -49.42 22.40
C ASP A 107 -20.54 -48.91 23.60
N GLY A 108 -19.96 -48.04 24.43
CA GLY A 108 -20.70 -47.44 25.55
C GLY A 108 -21.76 -46.43 25.10
N LEU A 109 -21.51 -45.63 24.07
CA LEU A 109 -22.56 -44.80 23.47
C LEU A 109 -23.64 -45.65 22.79
N ALA A 110 -23.27 -46.74 22.10
CA ALA A 110 -24.24 -47.66 21.51
C ALA A 110 -25.13 -48.30 22.58
N ALA A 111 -24.57 -48.71 23.71
CA ALA A 111 -25.31 -49.32 24.81
C ALA A 111 -26.34 -48.35 25.43
N LEU A 112 -26.00 -47.05 25.55
CA LEU A 112 -26.92 -46.02 26.06
C LEU A 112 -27.99 -45.62 25.04
N LEU A 113 -27.72 -45.70 23.73
CA LEU A 113 -28.57 -45.15 22.68
C LEU A 113 -29.46 -46.19 21.97
N ALA A 114 -29.08 -47.48 21.99
CA ALA A 114 -29.73 -48.53 21.22
C ALA A 114 -31.23 -48.65 21.52
N ARG A 115 -31.64 -48.56 22.79
CA ARG A 115 -33.05 -48.66 23.23
C ARG A 115 -33.92 -47.54 22.68
N HIS A 116 -33.31 -46.45 22.24
CA HIS A 116 -33.99 -45.22 21.83
C HIS A 116 -34.08 -45.02 20.32
N ARG A 117 -33.61 -46.01 19.53
CA ARG A 117 -33.41 -45.90 18.07
C ARG A 117 -32.51 -44.72 17.70
N LEU A 118 -31.49 -44.49 18.52
CA LEU A 118 -30.46 -43.47 18.32
C LEU A 118 -29.09 -44.12 18.13
N GLN A 119 -28.20 -43.45 17.42
CA GLN A 119 -26.82 -43.85 17.22
C GLN A 119 -25.88 -42.65 17.38
N ALA A 120 -24.68 -42.88 17.89
CA ALA A 120 -23.63 -41.87 17.91
C ALA A 120 -22.75 -41.99 16.66
N VAL A 121 -22.59 -40.90 15.93
CA VAL A 121 -21.77 -40.82 14.71
C VAL A 121 -20.54 -39.94 15.00
N PRO A 122 -19.32 -40.40 14.71
CA PRO A 122 -18.12 -39.58 14.88
C PRO A 122 -18.16 -38.37 13.93
N VAL A 123 -17.83 -37.19 14.44
CA VAL A 123 -17.82 -35.91 13.68
C VAL A 123 -16.48 -35.17 13.75
N GLY A 124 -15.49 -35.72 14.44
CA GLY A 124 -14.13 -35.20 14.56
C GLY A 124 -13.33 -36.02 15.59
N ASP A 125 -12.10 -35.60 15.88
CA ASP A 125 -11.28 -36.26 16.90
C ASP A 125 -11.94 -36.17 18.28
N ASN A 126 -12.19 -37.33 18.89
CA ASN A 126 -12.86 -37.47 20.20
C ASN A 126 -14.24 -36.77 20.31
N SER A 127 -14.94 -36.56 19.19
CA SER A 127 -16.22 -35.85 19.12
C SER A 127 -17.30 -36.66 18.39
N TYR A 128 -18.49 -36.76 18.98
CA TYR A 128 -19.62 -37.58 18.50
C TYR A 128 -20.92 -36.78 18.45
N ALA A 129 -21.77 -37.05 17.46
CA ALA A 129 -23.12 -36.49 17.34
C ALA A 129 -24.18 -37.61 17.41
N VAL A 130 -25.22 -37.43 18.23
CA VAL A 130 -26.34 -38.40 18.30
C VAL A 130 -27.34 -38.14 17.17
N ARG A 131 -27.73 -39.19 16.46
CA ARG A 131 -28.69 -39.17 15.35
C ARG A 131 -29.69 -40.31 15.47
N THR A 132 -30.82 -40.23 14.78
CA THR A 132 -31.76 -41.36 14.67
C THR A 132 -31.15 -42.49 13.83
N LEU A 133 -31.42 -43.74 14.21
CA LEU A 133 -31.18 -44.90 13.35
C LEU A 133 -32.20 -44.84 12.21
N ALA A 134 -31.73 -44.68 10.97
CA ALA A 134 -32.60 -44.63 9.80
C ALA A 134 -33.25 -46.00 9.54
N GLU A 135 -34.58 -46.06 9.47
CA GLU A 135 -35.29 -47.13 8.76
C GLU A 135 -35.12 -46.91 7.26
N SER A 136 -34.84 -47.99 6.51
CA SER A 136 -34.91 -47.97 5.06
C SER A 136 -36.38 -47.90 4.61
N SER A 137 -36.96 -46.70 4.63
CA SER A 137 -38.24 -46.40 4.00
C SER A 137 -38.07 -45.20 3.07
N GLY A 138 -38.46 -45.36 1.81
CA GLY A 138 -38.29 -44.39 0.73
C GLY A 138 -39.09 -43.09 0.86
N ALA A 139 -38.76 -42.29 1.86
CA ALA A 139 -39.09 -40.87 1.92
C ALA A 139 -37.84 -40.07 1.53
N ALA A 140 -38.00 -39.06 0.68
CA ALA A 140 -36.91 -38.23 0.18
C ALA A 140 -36.03 -37.73 1.34
N THR A 141 -34.75 -38.12 1.31
CA THR A 141 -33.73 -37.64 2.24
C THR A 141 -33.60 -36.13 2.11
N VAL A 142 -34.26 -35.37 2.98
CA VAL A 142 -33.98 -33.95 3.14
C VAL A 142 -32.62 -33.89 3.85
N LEU A 143 -31.56 -33.72 3.05
CA LEU A 143 -30.23 -33.44 3.56
C LEU A 143 -30.30 -32.21 4.47
N ALA A 144 -29.59 -32.23 5.59
CA ALA A 144 -29.35 -31.02 6.35
C ALA A 144 -28.81 -29.95 5.38
N PRO A 145 -29.30 -28.69 5.43
CA PRO A 145 -28.81 -27.65 4.54
C PRO A 145 -27.29 -27.63 4.64
N VAL A 146 -26.62 -27.66 3.48
CA VAL A 146 -25.18 -27.42 3.40
C VAL A 146 -24.99 -25.98 3.88
N VAL A 147 -24.68 -25.82 5.15
CA VAL A 147 -24.17 -24.54 5.67
C VAL A 147 -22.76 -24.43 5.13
N VAL A 148 -22.62 -23.80 3.96
CA VAL A 148 -21.31 -23.33 3.49
C VAL A 148 -20.90 -22.22 4.43
N THR A 149 -20.11 -22.55 5.46
CA THR A 149 -19.47 -21.57 6.31
C THR A 149 -18.39 -20.86 5.49
N GLY A 150 -18.76 -19.72 4.89
CA GLY A 150 -17.88 -18.77 4.22
C GLY A 150 -17.90 -18.86 2.70
N ALA A 151 -18.40 -17.81 2.05
CA ALA A 151 -17.87 -17.45 0.73
C ALA A 151 -16.35 -17.27 0.91
N GLY A 152 -15.54 -18.04 0.19
CA GLY A 152 -14.08 -17.92 0.29
C GLY A 152 -13.62 -16.49 0.04
N GLU A 153 -12.45 -16.12 0.59
CA GLU A 153 -11.81 -14.82 0.29
C GLU A 153 -11.81 -14.60 -1.23
N THR A 154 -12.09 -13.39 -1.67
CA THR A 154 -11.93 -12.97 -3.07
C THR A 154 -11.00 -11.76 -3.13
N ALA A 155 -10.58 -11.39 -4.32
CA ALA A 155 -9.85 -10.15 -4.60
C ALA A 155 -10.56 -8.85 -4.14
N TYR A 156 -11.85 -8.90 -3.81
CA TYR A 156 -12.66 -7.71 -3.52
C TYR A 156 -13.43 -7.75 -2.19
N SER A 157 -13.54 -8.93 -1.56
CA SER A 157 -14.23 -9.09 -0.28
C SER A 157 -13.49 -8.43 0.88
N HIS A 158 -14.14 -8.30 2.03
CA HIS A 158 -13.40 -8.01 3.25
C HIS A 158 -12.36 -9.10 3.54
N VAL A 159 -11.22 -8.71 4.11
CA VAL A 159 -10.18 -9.61 4.56
C VAL A 159 -10.09 -9.45 6.07
N ASP A 160 -10.51 -10.47 6.81
CA ASP A 160 -10.36 -10.47 8.26
C ASP A 160 -8.87 -10.53 8.63
N GLY A 161 -8.38 -9.57 9.41
CA GLY A 161 -6.98 -9.49 9.80
C GLY A 161 -6.05 -8.92 8.72
N TYR A 162 -4.76 -9.21 8.82
CA TYR A 162 -3.74 -8.46 8.06
C TYR A 162 -3.24 -9.15 6.80
N VAL A 163 -3.57 -10.44 6.61
CA VAL A 163 -3.05 -11.25 5.51
C VAL A 163 -4.15 -11.56 4.52
N ALA A 164 -4.10 -10.86 3.38
CA ALA A 164 -4.82 -11.27 2.18
C ALA A 164 -4.07 -12.39 1.47
N ARG A 165 -4.81 -13.33 0.89
CA ARG A 165 -4.29 -14.43 0.06
C ARG A 165 -4.66 -14.28 -1.41
N ARG A 166 -5.62 -13.41 -1.75
CA ARG A 166 -6.07 -13.19 -3.12
C ARG A 166 -6.10 -11.72 -3.49
N SER A 167 -5.83 -11.46 -4.76
CA SER A 167 -5.81 -10.12 -5.33
C SER A 167 -6.12 -10.21 -6.82
N ALA A 168 -6.79 -9.18 -7.34
CA ALA A 168 -6.97 -8.99 -8.77
C ALA A 168 -5.89 -8.11 -9.38
N THR A 169 -5.11 -7.38 -8.59
CA THR A 169 -4.12 -6.42 -9.11
C THR A 169 -3.02 -7.10 -9.93
N GLY A 170 -2.58 -8.29 -9.54
CA GLY A 170 -1.51 -9.00 -10.24
C GLY A 170 -1.87 -9.47 -11.65
N THR A 171 -3.15 -9.79 -11.89
CA THR A 171 -3.57 -10.58 -13.06
C THR A 171 -4.89 -10.12 -13.70
N LYS A 172 -5.56 -9.09 -13.14
CA LYS A 172 -6.95 -8.68 -13.45
C LYS A 172 -8.00 -9.80 -13.32
N THR A 173 -7.66 -10.87 -12.61
CA THR A 173 -8.52 -12.00 -12.29
C THR A 173 -8.40 -12.30 -10.81
N ASP A 174 -9.41 -12.88 -10.19
CA ASP A 174 -9.31 -13.30 -8.80
C ASP A 174 -8.29 -14.46 -8.66
N SER A 175 -7.06 -14.12 -8.29
CA SER A 175 -5.92 -15.05 -8.26
C SER A 175 -5.30 -15.12 -6.86
N ALA A 176 -4.77 -16.28 -6.51
CA ALA A 176 -3.99 -16.41 -5.29
C ALA A 176 -2.67 -15.65 -5.42
N LEU A 177 -2.31 -14.89 -4.39
CA LEU A 177 -1.06 -14.14 -4.34
C LEU A 177 0.17 -15.05 -4.46
N ILE A 178 0.09 -16.26 -3.91
CA ILE A 178 1.16 -17.26 -4.00
C ILE A 178 1.46 -17.68 -5.45
N GLU A 179 0.46 -17.64 -6.33
CA GLU A 179 0.55 -18.06 -7.75
C GLU A 179 1.01 -16.93 -8.67
N THR A 180 1.07 -15.67 -8.19
CA THR A 180 1.41 -14.51 -9.03
C THR A 180 2.92 -14.28 -9.09
N PRO A 181 3.62 -14.31 -10.23
CA PRO A 181 5.09 -14.20 -10.27
C PRO A 181 5.62 -12.74 -10.17
N GLN A 182 5.16 -11.97 -9.18
CA GLN A 182 5.56 -10.58 -8.95
C GLN A 182 5.28 -10.11 -7.52
N SER A 183 6.18 -9.33 -6.94
CA SER A 183 6.03 -8.75 -5.60
C SER A 183 4.78 -7.87 -5.45
N ILE A 184 3.85 -8.30 -4.60
CA ILE A 184 2.60 -7.60 -4.27
C ILE A 184 2.44 -7.58 -2.75
N SER A 185 2.24 -6.39 -2.18
CA SER A 185 1.79 -6.22 -0.80
C SER A 185 0.33 -5.82 -0.77
N VAL A 186 -0.41 -6.33 0.22
CA VAL A 186 -1.79 -5.93 0.48
C VAL A 186 -1.89 -5.37 1.89
N VAL A 187 -2.43 -4.16 2.01
CA VAL A 187 -2.75 -3.52 3.28
C VAL A 187 -4.26 -3.56 3.44
N THR A 188 -4.77 -4.42 4.33
CA THR A 188 -6.21 -4.63 4.55
C THR A 188 -6.85 -3.48 5.34
N ALA A 189 -8.18 -3.34 5.26
CA ALA A 189 -8.93 -2.38 6.07
C ALA A 189 -8.62 -2.49 7.57
N ASP A 190 -8.51 -3.71 8.10
CA ASP A 190 -8.15 -3.96 9.50
C ASP A 190 -6.77 -3.42 9.87
N ARG A 191 -5.80 -3.55 8.97
CA ARG A 191 -4.45 -2.99 9.14
C ARG A 191 -4.48 -1.46 9.09
N ILE A 192 -5.23 -0.87 8.16
CA ILE A 192 -5.41 0.59 8.04
C ILE A 192 -6.00 1.14 9.34
N ALA A 193 -7.05 0.49 9.87
CA ALA A 193 -7.73 0.89 11.10
C ALA A 193 -6.82 0.78 12.33
N ALA A 194 -6.10 -0.33 12.50
CA ALA A 194 -5.24 -0.54 13.66
C ALA A 194 -4.06 0.44 13.74
N MET A 195 -3.51 0.84 12.59
CA MET A 195 -2.46 1.85 12.50
C MET A 195 -2.99 3.29 12.62
N ALA A 196 -4.31 3.48 12.67
CA ALA A 196 -4.99 4.78 12.53
C ALA A 196 -4.42 5.60 11.37
N ALA A 197 -4.24 4.94 10.22
CA ALA A 197 -3.68 5.55 9.03
C ALA A 197 -4.69 6.56 8.44
N SER A 198 -4.34 7.84 8.48
CA SER A 198 -5.20 8.94 8.01
C SER A 198 -5.05 9.25 6.52
N ARG A 199 -4.05 8.64 5.87
CA ARG A 199 -3.65 8.83 4.48
C ARG A 199 -3.17 7.52 3.89
N VAL A 200 -3.12 7.40 2.57
CA VAL A 200 -2.54 6.24 1.89
C VAL A 200 -1.07 6.06 2.23
N THR A 201 -0.31 7.16 2.33
CA THR A 201 1.09 7.12 2.76
C THR A 201 1.23 6.54 4.17
N ASP A 202 0.33 6.91 5.08
CA ASP A 202 0.36 6.39 6.45
C ASP A 202 0.17 4.86 6.50
N ALA A 203 -0.76 4.35 5.69
CA ALA A 203 -1.07 2.92 5.57
C ALA A 203 0.09 2.12 4.93
N LEU A 204 0.85 2.75 4.04
CA LEU A 204 1.96 2.14 3.31
C LEU A 204 3.33 2.30 3.99
N ALA A 205 3.42 3.02 5.12
CA ALA A 205 4.68 3.28 5.82
C ALA A 205 5.39 2.03 6.36
N TYR A 206 4.69 0.89 6.43
CA TYR A 206 5.20 -0.43 6.85
C TYR A 206 5.33 -1.42 5.67
N THR A 207 5.31 -0.93 4.43
CA THR A 207 5.35 -1.76 3.22
C THR A 207 6.75 -1.74 2.61
N PRO A 208 7.37 -2.89 2.31
CA PRO A 208 8.70 -2.92 1.72
C PRO A 208 8.70 -2.34 0.31
N GLY A 209 9.84 -1.75 -0.07
CA GLY A 209 10.03 -1.10 -1.36
C GLY A 209 9.32 0.24 -1.50
N VAL A 210 8.50 0.64 -0.51
CA VAL A 210 7.76 1.91 -0.50
C VAL A 210 8.45 2.89 0.43
N LYS A 211 8.85 4.04 -0.13
CA LYS A 211 9.27 5.19 0.66
C LYS A 211 8.19 6.25 0.62
N THR A 212 7.61 6.50 1.79
CA THR A 212 6.74 7.65 2.04
C THR A 212 7.60 8.90 2.22
N PHE A 213 7.16 10.03 1.70
CA PHE A 213 7.72 11.31 2.12
C PHE A 213 6.98 11.69 3.39
N ASP A 214 7.58 11.38 4.55
CA ASP A 214 6.95 11.42 5.88
C ASP A 214 6.70 12.86 6.40
N GLY A 215 6.39 13.81 5.51
CA GLY A 215 6.05 15.19 5.83
C GLY A 215 4.55 15.38 6.09
N PHE A 216 4.22 16.57 6.57
CA PHE A 216 2.84 17.01 6.84
C PHE A 216 2.14 17.56 5.59
N ASP A 217 2.57 17.20 4.37
CA ASP A 217 1.90 17.68 3.15
C ASP A 217 0.45 17.16 3.12
N THR A 218 -0.52 18.07 3.18
CA THR A 218 -1.95 17.75 3.24
C THR A 218 -2.58 17.64 1.86
N ARG A 219 -1.84 18.01 0.81
CA ARG A 219 -2.36 18.11 -0.55
C ARG A 219 -2.18 16.84 -1.37
N TYR A 220 -1.15 16.04 -1.07
CA TYR A 220 -0.75 14.90 -1.89
C TYR A 220 -0.22 13.73 -1.05
N ASP A 221 -0.36 12.52 -1.58
CA ASP A 221 0.10 11.28 -0.97
C ASP A 221 1.45 10.85 -1.60
N TRP A 222 2.48 11.67 -1.40
CA TRP A 222 3.80 11.46 -2.00
C TRP A 222 4.44 10.15 -1.53
N LEU A 223 4.79 9.28 -2.48
CA LEU A 223 5.58 8.08 -2.23
C LEU A 223 6.36 7.64 -3.47
N SER A 224 7.44 6.89 -3.26
CA SER A 224 8.16 6.19 -4.32
C SER A 224 8.15 4.69 -4.09
N ILE A 225 8.18 3.93 -5.19
CA ILE A 225 8.30 2.47 -5.18
C ILE A 225 9.61 2.11 -5.87
N ARG A 226 10.49 1.39 -5.15
CA ARG A 226 11.85 1.04 -5.61
C ARG A 226 12.62 2.27 -6.14
N GLY A 227 12.46 3.41 -5.48
CA GLY A 227 13.13 4.67 -5.83
C GLY A 227 12.51 5.46 -6.99
N PHE A 228 11.50 4.93 -7.67
CA PHE A 228 10.77 5.64 -8.72
C PHE A 228 9.49 6.26 -8.19
N ASP A 229 9.16 7.46 -8.67
CA ASP A 229 7.90 8.13 -8.36
C ASP A 229 6.70 7.21 -8.66
N ALA A 230 5.75 7.14 -7.73
CA ALA A 230 4.53 6.34 -7.87
C ALA A 230 3.29 7.19 -8.14
N TYR A 231 3.46 8.51 -8.25
CA TYR A 231 2.36 9.46 -8.40
C TYR A 231 2.12 9.89 -9.85
N SER A 232 3.12 9.75 -10.71
CA SER A 232 2.98 9.91 -12.16
C SER A 232 3.00 8.54 -12.86
N PRO A 233 1.94 8.15 -13.59
CA PRO A 233 0.82 8.99 -14.02
C PRO A 233 -0.37 9.07 -13.05
N GLY A 234 -0.37 8.33 -11.94
CA GLY A 234 -1.42 8.39 -10.91
C GLY A 234 -1.61 7.06 -10.18
N PHE A 235 -2.42 7.08 -9.12
CA PHE A 235 -2.87 5.85 -8.47
C PHE A 235 -3.98 5.18 -9.29
N TYR A 236 -4.22 3.91 -8.98
CA TYR A 236 -5.37 3.17 -9.48
C TYR A 236 -6.42 3.11 -8.37
N GLN A 237 -7.68 3.15 -8.75
CA GLN A 237 -8.78 2.84 -7.86
C GLN A 237 -9.69 1.84 -8.54
N ASP A 238 -9.95 0.71 -7.89
CA ASP A 238 -10.70 -0.43 -8.44
C ASP A 238 -10.16 -0.92 -9.80
N GLY A 239 -8.83 -0.88 -9.99
CA GLY A 239 -8.16 -1.29 -11.21
C GLY A 239 -8.22 -0.30 -12.38
N LEU A 240 -8.84 0.87 -12.21
CA LEU A 240 -8.88 1.95 -13.20
C LEU A 240 -7.94 3.09 -12.79
N LEU A 241 -7.14 3.59 -13.73
CA LEU A 241 -6.16 4.66 -13.49
C LEU A 241 -6.85 6.00 -13.19
N LEU A 242 -6.53 6.61 -12.05
CA LEU A 242 -6.85 8.00 -11.73
C LEU A 242 -5.71 8.89 -12.22
N ARG A 243 -5.73 9.19 -13.53
CA ARG A 243 -4.62 9.89 -14.17
C ARG A 243 -4.53 11.35 -13.75
N ASN A 244 -3.35 11.74 -13.34
CA ASN A 244 -2.97 13.10 -13.01
C ASN A 244 -2.66 13.90 -14.25
N ASN A 245 -2.90 15.20 -14.19
CA ASN A 245 -2.76 16.10 -15.31
C ASN A 245 -1.32 16.58 -15.58
N ALA A 246 -0.32 15.94 -14.96
CA ALA A 246 1.07 16.41 -14.91
C ALA A 246 1.25 17.84 -14.36
N GLY A 247 0.22 18.39 -13.70
CA GLY A 247 0.21 19.66 -12.99
C GLY A 247 -0.01 19.46 -11.48
N TYR A 248 -0.85 20.30 -10.89
CA TYR A 248 -1.11 20.34 -9.44
C TYR A 248 -2.48 19.73 -9.04
N SER A 249 -3.30 19.35 -10.02
CA SER A 249 -4.57 18.65 -9.83
C SER A 249 -4.32 17.17 -9.82
N ILE A 250 -4.16 16.67 -8.60
CA ILE A 250 -3.84 15.28 -8.40
C ILE A 250 -4.98 14.62 -7.63
N TRP A 251 -5.50 13.54 -8.22
CA TRP A 251 -6.55 12.75 -7.62
C TRP A 251 -6.09 12.20 -6.27
N ARG A 252 -6.96 12.35 -5.27
CA ARG A 252 -6.79 11.70 -3.97
C ARG A 252 -7.80 10.60 -3.76
N VAL A 253 -7.40 9.63 -2.96
CA VAL A 253 -8.20 8.48 -2.57
C VAL A 253 -8.26 8.47 -1.04
N GLU A 254 -9.44 8.20 -0.49
CA GLU A 254 -9.65 8.23 0.95
C GLU A 254 -9.39 6.85 1.55
N GLY A 255 -8.49 6.79 2.54
CA GLY A 255 -8.10 5.54 3.20
C GLY A 255 -9.24 4.88 3.95
N TYR A 256 -10.14 5.67 4.56
CA TYR A 256 -11.34 5.14 5.22
C TYR A 256 -12.32 4.48 4.25
N GLY A 257 -12.33 4.91 2.98
CA GLY A 257 -13.12 4.31 1.90
C GLY A 257 -12.48 3.07 1.27
N ALA A 258 -11.27 2.71 1.66
CA ALA A 258 -10.54 1.57 1.11
C ALA A 258 -10.88 0.27 1.86
N GLU A 259 -11.22 -0.78 1.10
CA GLU A 259 -11.28 -2.15 1.59
C GLU A 259 -9.86 -2.73 1.76
N ARG A 260 -8.97 -2.33 0.84
CA ARG A 260 -7.56 -2.67 0.86
C ARG A 260 -6.77 -1.74 -0.06
N ILE A 261 -5.50 -1.57 0.24
CA ILE A 261 -4.53 -0.87 -0.61
C ILE A 261 -3.50 -1.90 -1.06
N GLU A 262 -3.39 -2.10 -2.38
CA GLU A 262 -2.50 -3.09 -2.98
C GLU A 262 -1.33 -2.39 -3.69
N VAL A 263 -0.10 -2.78 -3.36
CA VAL A 263 1.11 -2.24 -3.98
C VAL A 263 1.76 -3.33 -4.82
N MET A 264 1.76 -3.13 -6.13
CA MET A 264 2.41 -4.01 -7.09
C MET A 264 3.75 -3.40 -7.49
N ARG A 265 4.85 -4.05 -7.13
CA ARG A 265 6.20 -3.53 -7.31
C ARG A 265 6.82 -3.99 -8.63
N GLY A 266 7.54 -3.07 -9.27
CA GLY A 266 8.10 -3.25 -10.61
C GLY A 266 7.08 -3.00 -11.73
N PRO A 267 7.50 -3.16 -13.00
CA PRO A 267 6.69 -2.82 -14.16
C PRO A 267 5.36 -3.58 -14.22
N THR A 268 4.27 -2.86 -14.52
CA THR A 268 2.89 -3.37 -14.53
C THR A 268 2.12 -3.04 -15.80
N SER A 269 2.78 -2.45 -16.80
CA SER A 269 2.11 -1.88 -17.97
C SER A 269 1.32 -2.89 -18.80
N VAL A 270 1.67 -4.18 -18.77
CA VAL A 270 0.97 -5.21 -19.55
C VAL A 270 -0.53 -5.27 -19.26
N LEU A 271 -0.95 -5.06 -18.02
CA LEU A 271 -2.38 -5.07 -17.68
C LEU A 271 -2.97 -3.66 -17.52
N TYR A 272 -2.13 -2.66 -17.25
CA TYR A 272 -2.58 -1.35 -16.78
C TYR A 272 -2.13 -0.17 -17.64
N GLY A 273 -1.48 -0.43 -18.78
CA GLY A 273 -1.02 0.59 -19.73
C GLY A 273 0.12 1.44 -19.18
N GLN A 274 0.09 2.74 -19.48
CA GLN A 274 1.13 3.69 -19.06
C GLN A 274 1.25 3.70 -17.54
N ASN A 275 2.42 3.31 -17.03
CA ASN A 275 2.66 3.23 -15.60
C ASN A 275 4.13 3.45 -15.27
N SER A 276 4.40 3.86 -14.04
CA SER A 276 5.76 4.03 -13.54
C SER A 276 6.52 2.69 -13.55
N PRO A 277 7.82 2.67 -13.92
CA PRO A 277 8.66 1.48 -13.80
C PRO A 277 8.74 0.93 -12.37
N GLY A 278 8.56 1.78 -11.35
CA GLY A 278 8.54 1.37 -9.94
C GLY A 278 7.36 0.48 -9.59
N GLY A 279 6.26 0.58 -10.33
CA GLY A 279 5.01 -0.14 -10.10
C GLY A 279 3.85 0.80 -9.79
N MET A 280 2.84 0.29 -9.10
CA MET A 280 1.62 1.03 -8.82
C MET A 280 1.07 0.80 -7.42
N VAL A 281 0.22 1.74 -7.01
CA VAL A 281 -0.71 1.60 -5.90
C VAL A 281 -2.12 1.50 -6.46
N ASN A 282 -2.85 0.43 -6.09
CA ASN A 282 -4.27 0.25 -6.40
C ASN A 282 -5.07 0.28 -5.11
N VAL A 283 -6.01 1.22 -5.00
CA VAL A 283 -6.95 1.30 -3.88
C VAL A 283 -8.24 0.61 -4.27
N VAL A 284 -8.58 -0.45 -3.54
CA VAL A 284 -9.84 -1.17 -3.75
C VAL A 284 -10.88 -0.56 -2.85
N SER A 285 -11.95 -0.03 -3.44
CA SER A 285 -13.03 0.62 -2.70
C SER A 285 -13.85 -0.41 -1.94
N LYS A 286 -14.37 0.02 -0.78
CA LYS A 286 -15.43 -0.67 -0.04
C LYS A 286 -16.66 -0.89 -0.94
N ARG A 287 -17.23 -2.10 -0.91
CA ARG A 287 -18.41 -2.50 -1.70
C ARG A 287 -19.61 -2.86 -0.81
N PRO A 288 -20.84 -2.81 -1.33
CA PRO A 288 -22.02 -3.29 -0.62
C PRO A 288 -21.86 -4.70 -0.08
N THR A 289 -22.29 -4.90 1.17
CA THR A 289 -22.22 -6.18 1.90
C THR A 289 -23.56 -6.90 1.87
N GLU A 290 -23.53 -8.23 1.95
CA GLU A 290 -24.73 -9.06 2.09
C GLU A 290 -25.27 -9.03 3.51
N GLU A 291 -24.38 -8.97 4.49
CA GLU A 291 -24.73 -8.78 5.89
C GLU A 291 -24.83 -7.29 6.22
N PRO A 292 -25.84 -6.85 7.01
CA PRO A 292 -25.89 -5.50 7.52
C PRO A 292 -24.60 -5.11 8.26
N LEU A 293 -24.10 -3.93 7.94
CA LEU A 293 -22.94 -3.31 8.58
C LEU A 293 -23.29 -1.86 8.88
N HIS A 294 -23.26 -1.48 10.15
CA HIS A 294 -23.36 -0.08 10.54
C HIS A 294 -22.19 0.29 11.43
N GLU A 295 -21.51 1.37 11.08
CA GLU A 295 -20.39 1.92 11.84
C GLU A 295 -20.55 3.44 11.93
N LEU A 296 -20.36 3.97 13.14
CA LEU A 296 -20.16 5.40 13.38
C LEU A 296 -18.86 5.59 14.16
N GLN A 297 -18.05 6.55 13.73
CA GLN A 297 -16.75 6.85 14.31
C GLN A 297 -16.63 8.34 14.63
N VAL A 298 -16.12 8.65 15.82
CA VAL A 298 -15.69 9.99 16.23
C VAL A 298 -14.22 9.93 16.62
N GLN A 299 -13.43 10.89 16.14
CA GLN A 299 -12.01 10.99 16.47
C GLN A 299 -11.63 12.43 16.83
N VAL A 300 -10.77 12.55 17.84
CA VAL A 300 -10.16 13.81 18.29
C VAL A 300 -8.65 13.63 18.41
N GLY A 301 -7.88 14.69 18.22
CA GLY A 301 -6.42 14.61 18.30
C GLY A 301 -5.74 15.94 18.53
N ASN A 302 -4.40 15.92 18.56
CA ASN A 302 -3.62 17.15 18.56
C ASN A 302 -3.77 17.93 17.23
N TYR A 303 -3.25 19.16 17.19
CA TYR A 303 -3.47 20.10 16.08
C TYR A 303 -4.95 20.42 15.82
N SER A 304 -5.76 20.40 16.88
CA SER A 304 -7.22 20.63 16.82
C SER A 304 -7.98 19.66 15.92
N GLN A 305 -7.44 18.46 15.68
CA GLN A 305 -8.08 17.45 14.85
C GLN A 305 -9.43 17.02 15.41
N ARG A 306 -10.45 17.03 14.55
CA ARG A 306 -11.82 16.56 14.79
C ARG A 306 -12.30 15.83 13.55
N GLN A 307 -12.81 14.62 13.73
CA GLN A 307 -13.29 13.81 12.62
C GLN A 307 -14.55 13.04 13.01
N VAL A 308 -15.49 12.96 12.06
CA VAL A 308 -16.64 12.06 12.10
C VAL A 308 -16.59 11.21 10.84
N ALA A 309 -16.77 9.90 10.98
CA ALA A 309 -16.88 9.00 9.85
C ALA A 309 -18.01 7.99 10.05
N GLY A 310 -18.58 7.49 8.95
CA GLY A 310 -19.67 6.53 8.98
C GLY A 310 -19.59 5.55 7.82
N ASP A 311 -20.03 4.32 8.06
CA ASP A 311 -20.08 3.27 7.04
C ASP A 311 -21.34 2.43 7.27
N PHE A 312 -22.25 2.46 6.29
CA PHE A 312 -23.55 1.81 6.39
C PHE A 312 -23.74 0.95 5.15
N SER A 313 -24.01 -0.34 5.32
CA SER A 313 -24.14 -1.28 4.21
C SER A 313 -25.10 -2.41 4.56
N GLY A 314 -25.62 -3.07 3.53
CA GLY A 314 -26.48 -4.25 3.71
C GLY A 314 -27.44 -4.42 2.53
N PRO A 315 -28.36 -5.39 2.64
CA PRO A 315 -29.40 -5.62 1.65
C PRO A 315 -30.51 -4.56 1.76
N VAL A 316 -31.03 -4.15 0.61
CA VAL A 316 -32.23 -3.29 0.48
C VAL A 316 -33.49 -4.13 0.37
N ASP A 317 -33.38 -5.34 -0.16
CA ASP A 317 -34.46 -6.32 -0.33
C ASP A 317 -34.16 -7.64 0.37
N GLU A 318 -35.20 -8.36 0.80
CA GLU A 318 -35.05 -9.66 1.48
C GLU A 318 -34.34 -10.71 0.62
N ALA A 319 -34.42 -10.58 -0.72
CA ALA A 319 -33.78 -11.48 -1.66
C ALA A 319 -32.27 -11.20 -1.88
N GLY A 320 -31.72 -10.13 -1.30
CA GLY A 320 -30.30 -9.76 -1.44
C GLY A 320 -29.90 -9.43 -2.88
N LYS A 321 -30.84 -9.04 -3.74
CA LYS A 321 -30.58 -8.67 -5.14
C LYS A 321 -30.14 -7.22 -5.27
N VAL A 322 -30.45 -6.38 -4.29
CA VAL A 322 -30.07 -4.98 -4.24
C VAL A 322 -29.34 -4.75 -2.92
N LEU A 323 -28.06 -4.42 -2.98
CA LEU A 323 -27.23 -4.13 -1.82
C LEU A 323 -26.77 -2.68 -1.89
N TYR A 324 -26.71 -1.99 -0.76
CA TYR A 324 -26.23 -0.60 -0.70
C TYR A 324 -24.98 -0.49 0.17
N ARG A 325 -24.20 0.58 -0.05
CA ARG A 325 -23.20 1.08 0.91
C ARG A 325 -23.10 2.59 0.85
N ILE A 326 -22.98 3.24 2.00
CA ILE A 326 -22.67 4.66 2.12
C ILE A 326 -21.52 4.78 3.11
N THR A 327 -20.36 5.17 2.61
CA THR A 327 -19.17 5.42 3.42
C THR A 327 -18.83 6.91 3.35
N GLY A 328 -18.49 7.55 4.47
CA GLY A 328 -18.15 8.97 4.47
C GLY A 328 -17.33 9.41 5.66
N ILE A 329 -16.66 10.55 5.51
CA ILE A 329 -15.81 11.21 6.51
C ILE A 329 -15.89 12.72 6.37
N GLY A 330 -15.95 13.42 7.50
CA GLY A 330 -15.66 14.84 7.64
C GLY A 330 -14.53 15.04 8.64
N LEU A 331 -13.43 15.65 8.20
CA LEU A 331 -12.23 15.96 8.98
C LEU A 331 -12.01 17.47 8.99
N ASP A 332 -11.79 18.03 10.18
CA ASP A 332 -11.30 19.38 10.40
C ASP A 332 -10.06 19.32 11.30
N SER A 333 -8.89 19.72 10.78
CA SER A 333 -7.63 19.71 11.50
C SER A 333 -6.74 20.86 11.06
N ASN A 334 -5.79 21.24 11.92
CA ASN A 334 -4.59 21.95 11.51
C ASN A 334 -3.43 20.96 11.37
N THR A 335 -2.29 21.46 10.91
CA THR A 335 -1.02 20.71 10.90
C THR A 335 -0.10 21.18 12.03
N GLN A 336 1.11 20.63 12.08
CA GLN A 336 2.17 21.13 12.96
C GLN A 336 2.68 22.53 12.57
N VAL A 337 2.44 22.96 11.34
CA VAL A 337 2.86 24.28 10.83
C VAL A 337 1.72 25.25 10.99
N ASP A 338 2.05 26.43 11.51
CA ASP A 338 1.08 27.48 11.78
C ASP A 338 0.36 27.90 10.51
N HIS A 339 -0.91 28.30 10.63
CA HIS A 339 -1.77 28.72 9.53
C HIS A 339 -2.08 27.64 8.45
N VAL A 340 -1.51 26.43 8.54
CA VAL A 340 -1.77 25.35 7.58
C VAL A 340 -2.88 24.44 8.09
N LYS A 341 -4.00 24.44 7.34
CA LYS A 341 -5.20 23.63 7.59
C LYS A 341 -5.16 22.31 6.81
N ASP A 342 -5.85 21.30 7.33
CA ASP A 342 -6.21 20.03 6.68
C ASP A 342 -7.70 19.75 6.91
N LYS A 343 -8.55 20.22 5.99
CA LYS A 343 -9.98 19.92 6.03
C LYS A 343 -10.34 19.03 4.86
N ARG A 344 -11.07 17.94 5.14
CA ARG A 344 -11.48 16.97 4.13
C ARG A 344 -12.93 16.55 4.35
N PHE A 345 -13.69 16.49 3.27
CA PHE A 345 -15.00 15.89 3.23
C PHE A 345 -15.00 14.82 2.14
N TYR A 346 -15.51 13.63 2.44
CA TYR A 346 -15.65 12.55 1.47
C TYR A 346 -16.94 11.77 1.74
N ILE A 347 -17.63 11.42 0.66
CA ILE A 347 -18.78 10.51 0.69
C ILE A 347 -18.77 9.63 -0.55
N ALA A 348 -19.01 8.33 -0.38
CA ALA A 348 -19.04 7.35 -1.44
C ALA A 348 -20.26 6.41 -1.33
N PRO A 349 -21.37 6.78 -1.98
CA PRO A 349 -22.50 5.89 -2.18
C PRO A 349 -22.17 4.81 -3.22
N ALA A 350 -22.56 3.57 -2.93
CA ALA A 350 -22.45 2.42 -3.81
C ALA A 350 -23.71 1.56 -3.79
N LEU A 351 -23.98 0.91 -4.91
CA LEU A 351 -25.14 0.03 -5.10
C LEU A 351 -24.70 -1.21 -5.89
N THR A 352 -25.03 -2.41 -5.41
CA THR A 352 -24.81 -3.65 -6.15
C THR A 352 -26.15 -4.27 -6.51
N LEU A 353 -26.37 -4.47 -7.80
CA LEU A 353 -27.52 -5.17 -8.36
C LEU A 353 -27.09 -6.57 -8.79
N ARG A 354 -27.86 -7.58 -8.39
CA ARG A 354 -27.68 -8.98 -8.76
C ARG A 354 -28.95 -9.51 -9.42
N PRO A 355 -29.18 -9.19 -10.72
CA PRO A 355 -30.40 -9.63 -11.41
C PRO A 355 -30.54 -11.16 -11.44
N SER A 356 -29.41 -11.88 -11.48
CA SER A 356 -29.32 -13.34 -11.40
C SER A 356 -28.03 -13.76 -10.68
N SER A 357 -27.84 -15.07 -10.47
CA SER A 357 -26.58 -15.64 -9.94
C SER A 357 -25.37 -15.45 -10.86
N ASP A 358 -25.61 -15.13 -12.13
CA ASP A 358 -24.58 -15.02 -13.16
C ASP A 358 -24.24 -13.57 -13.50
N THR A 359 -25.03 -12.59 -13.04
CA THR A 359 -24.86 -11.19 -13.41
C THR A 359 -24.78 -10.33 -12.16
N THR A 360 -23.71 -9.54 -12.05
CA THR A 360 -23.55 -8.55 -11.00
C THR A 360 -23.19 -7.20 -11.62
N LEU A 361 -23.91 -6.15 -11.24
CA LEU A 361 -23.63 -4.77 -11.61
C LEU A 361 -23.41 -3.96 -10.32
N THR A 362 -22.21 -3.45 -10.12
CA THR A 362 -21.89 -2.58 -8.98
C THR A 362 -21.68 -1.15 -9.46
N LEU A 363 -22.50 -0.23 -8.99
CA LEU A 363 -22.34 1.21 -9.17
C LEU A 363 -21.48 1.76 -8.03
N LEU A 364 -20.44 2.53 -8.37
CA LEU A 364 -19.53 3.17 -7.42
C LEU A 364 -19.51 4.66 -7.72
N SER A 365 -19.73 5.48 -6.70
CA SER A 365 -19.62 6.93 -6.82
C SER A 365 -18.90 7.51 -5.63
N GLN A 366 -18.23 8.64 -5.80
CA GLN A 366 -17.63 9.38 -4.70
C GLN A 366 -17.56 10.88 -4.99
N VAL A 367 -17.65 11.67 -3.93
CA VAL A 367 -17.39 13.10 -3.91
C VAL A 367 -16.38 13.37 -2.81
N SER A 368 -15.36 14.17 -3.10
CA SER A 368 -14.37 14.61 -2.12
C SER A 368 -14.06 16.09 -2.28
N GLN A 369 -13.92 16.77 -1.15
CA GLN A 369 -13.49 18.16 -1.06
C GLN A 369 -12.31 18.23 -0.11
N ILE A 370 -11.26 18.92 -0.55
CA ILE A 370 -10.06 19.18 0.23
C ILE A 370 -9.89 20.69 0.31
N ARG A 371 -9.75 21.19 1.53
CA ARG A 371 -9.41 22.58 1.81
C ARG A 371 -8.17 22.56 2.68
N ALA A 372 -7.03 22.58 2.02
CA ALA A 372 -5.71 22.55 2.62
C ALA A 372 -5.03 23.93 2.51
N GLY A 373 -4.08 24.23 3.39
CA GLY A 373 -3.17 25.37 3.23
C GLY A 373 -1.97 25.03 2.34
N ASN A 374 -0.99 25.93 2.28
CA ASN A 374 0.34 25.59 1.76
C ASN A 374 1.08 24.69 2.75
N SER A 375 1.08 23.40 2.47
CA SER A 375 1.79 22.37 3.21
C SER A 375 3.05 21.88 2.47
N TYR A 376 3.52 22.62 1.46
CA TYR A 376 4.71 22.21 0.69
C TYR A 376 6.01 22.37 1.50
N GLY A 377 6.02 23.25 2.51
CA GLY A 377 6.88 23.13 3.70
C GLY A 377 8.38 23.08 3.45
N PHE A 378 8.86 23.69 2.36
CA PHE A 378 10.29 23.81 2.08
C PHE A 378 10.87 24.98 2.88
N LEU A 379 11.88 24.67 3.68
CA LEU A 379 12.68 25.60 4.44
C LEU A 379 14.12 25.61 3.90
N PRO A 380 14.88 26.69 4.09
CA PRO A 380 16.28 26.72 3.69
C PRO A 380 17.09 25.56 4.28
N VAL A 381 18.06 25.06 3.52
CA VAL A 381 18.98 24.01 3.99
C VAL A 381 19.80 24.47 5.21
N ASP A 382 20.15 25.76 5.22
CA ASP A 382 20.69 26.49 6.35
C ASP A 382 19.59 26.73 7.40
N GLY A 383 19.78 26.18 8.59
CA GLY A 383 18.81 26.24 9.68
C GLY A 383 17.97 24.97 9.80
N THR A 384 18.09 24.04 8.84
CA THR A 384 17.45 22.71 8.91
C THR A 384 18.46 21.58 8.92
N LEU A 385 19.17 21.35 7.80
CA LEU A 385 20.25 20.37 7.69
C LEU A 385 21.56 20.97 8.22
N LEU A 386 21.92 22.15 7.73
CA LEU A 386 23.12 22.89 8.15
C LEU A 386 22.82 23.84 9.32
N SER A 387 23.79 24.00 10.21
CA SER A 387 23.68 24.93 11.35
C SER A 387 23.81 26.37 10.90
N THR A 388 23.09 27.29 11.55
CA THR A 388 23.27 28.75 11.37
C THR A 388 23.56 29.41 12.73
N PRO A 389 24.10 30.64 12.74
CA PRO A 389 24.25 31.43 13.96
C PRO A 389 22.93 31.71 14.69
N ASN A 390 21.80 31.69 13.98
CA ASN A 390 20.46 31.90 14.56
C ASN A 390 19.82 30.60 15.10
N GLY A 391 20.50 29.46 14.98
CA GLY A 391 19.99 28.16 15.42
C GLY A 391 19.19 27.42 14.36
N ARG A 392 18.27 26.55 14.79
CA ARG A 392 17.40 25.78 13.90
C ARG A 392 16.08 26.50 13.67
N ILE A 393 15.59 26.47 12.44
CA ILE A 393 14.26 27.00 12.11
C ILE A 393 13.22 26.14 12.84
N PRO A 394 12.29 26.73 13.60
CA PRO A 394 11.25 25.96 14.29
C PRO A 394 10.40 25.11 13.34
N THR A 395 9.96 23.93 13.80
CA THR A 395 9.17 23.00 12.97
C THR A 395 7.75 23.46 12.68
N HIS A 396 7.29 24.52 13.35
CA HIS A 396 5.98 25.14 13.17
C HIS A 396 6.04 26.38 12.25
N THR A 397 7.23 26.83 11.87
CA THR A 397 7.42 28.05 11.06
C THR A 397 6.68 27.95 9.73
N PHE A 398 5.79 28.91 9.50
CA PHE A 398 5.10 29.08 8.23
C PHE A 398 5.77 30.20 7.42
N VAL A 399 6.34 29.84 6.27
CA VAL A 399 7.01 30.78 5.35
C VAL A 399 6.08 31.34 4.26
N GLY A 400 4.83 30.91 4.22
CA GLY A 400 3.84 31.41 3.27
C GLY A 400 3.15 32.69 3.72
N GLU A 401 1.99 32.98 3.13
CA GLU A 401 1.15 34.13 3.46
C GLU A 401 -0.30 33.68 3.70
N PRO A 402 -0.83 33.72 4.96
CA PRO A 402 -2.06 33.02 5.33
C PRO A 402 -3.30 33.34 4.50
N ASP A 403 -3.43 34.59 4.03
CA ASP A 403 -4.59 35.06 3.25
C ASP A 403 -4.46 34.77 1.75
N VAL A 404 -3.29 34.30 1.30
CA VAL A 404 -2.97 34.02 -0.11
C VAL A 404 -2.87 32.52 -0.34
N ASP A 405 -2.16 31.83 0.55
CA ASP A 405 -1.84 30.40 0.47
C ASP A 405 -3.08 29.52 0.65
N ARG A 406 -3.35 28.67 -0.33
CA ARG A 406 -4.49 27.74 -0.31
C ARG A 406 -4.32 26.60 -1.30
N TYR A 407 -4.94 25.49 -0.98
CA TYR A 407 -5.14 24.36 -1.86
C TYR A 407 -6.59 23.89 -1.72
N ASN A 408 -7.45 24.40 -2.60
CA ASN A 408 -8.84 24.02 -2.66
C ASN A 408 -9.02 23.04 -3.82
N GLN A 409 -9.35 21.80 -3.51
CA GLN A 409 -9.62 20.77 -4.50
C GLN A 409 -11.04 20.23 -4.32
N ASP A 410 -11.77 20.14 -5.42
CA ASP A 410 -13.05 19.44 -5.50
C ASP A 410 -12.92 18.33 -6.54
N GLN A 411 -13.23 17.09 -6.16
CA GLN A 411 -13.21 15.96 -7.07
C GLN A 411 -14.45 15.09 -6.88
N TRP A 412 -14.93 14.52 -7.97
CA TRP A 412 -16.00 13.53 -7.93
C TRP A 412 -15.82 12.52 -9.06
N ASN A 413 -16.31 11.32 -8.85
CA ASN A 413 -16.44 10.35 -9.93
C ASN A 413 -17.65 9.44 -9.72
N VAL A 414 -18.11 8.88 -10.83
CA VAL A 414 -19.17 7.88 -10.92
C VAL A 414 -18.74 6.82 -11.91
N GLY A 415 -19.06 5.57 -11.63
CA GLY A 415 -18.67 4.45 -12.44
C GLY A 415 -19.48 3.21 -12.13
N TYR A 416 -19.22 2.17 -12.91
CA TYR A 416 -19.79 0.86 -12.67
C TYR A 416 -18.79 -0.26 -12.96
N GLN A 417 -19.05 -1.41 -12.37
CA GLN A 417 -18.39 -2.68 -12.63
C GLN A 417 -19.47 -3.71 -12.95
N LEU A 418 -19.53 -4.14 -14.20
CA LEU A 418 -20.41 -5.20 -14.68
C LEU A 418 -19.62 -6.50 -14.77
N GLU A 419 -20.15 -7.59 -14.25
CA GLU A 419 -19.68 -8.95 -14.46
C GLU A 419 -20.84 -9.83 -14.90
N HIS A 420 -20.63 -10.60 -15.97
CA HIS A 420 -21.58 -11.60 -16.42
C HIS A 420 -20.86 -12.91 -16.75
N ARG A 421 -21.30 -14.00 -16.11
CA ARG A 421 -20.86 -15.37 -16.38
C ARG A 421 -21.81 -16.02 -17.37
N PHE A 422 -21.35 -16.27 -18.59
CA PHE A 422 -22.16 -16.96 -19.60
C PHE A 422 -22.27 -18.47 -19.32
N ASN A 423 -21.20 -19.06 -18.79
CA ASN A 423 -21.09 -20.46 -18.38
C ASN A 423 -19.79 -20.65 -17.56
N ASP A 424 -19.42 -21.90 -17.27
CA ASP A 424 -18.23 -22.24 -16.49
C ASP A 424 -16.89 -21.84 -17.15
N VAL A 425 -16.90 -21.59 -18.46
CA VAL A 425 -15.70 -21.19 -19.23
C VAL A 425 -15.61 -19.68 -19.34
N TRP A 426 -16.69 -19.03 -19.78
CA TRP A 426 -16.66 -17.63 -20.24
C TRP A 426 -17.24 -16.66 -19.22
N THR A 427 -16.47 -15.63 -18.89
CA THR A 427 -16.92 -14.49 -18.07
C THR A 427 -16.53 -13.20 -18.77
N VAL A 428 -17.47 -12.25 -18.85
CA VAL A 428 -17.22 -10.92 -19.39
C VAL A 428 -17.35 -9.89 -18.29
N ARG A 429 -16.42 -8.92 -18.28
CA ARG A 429 -16.48 -7.77 -17.39
C ARG A 429 -16.36 -6.48 -18.17
N GLN A 430 -17.02 -5.44 -17.67
CA GLN A 430 -16.86 -4.08 -18.16
C GLN A 430 -16.80 -3.14 -16.97
N ASN A 431 -15.68 -2.43 -16.84
CA ASN A 431 -15.45 -1.47 -15.78
C ASN A 431 -15.36 -0.07 -16.39
N ALA A 432 -16.18 0.86 -15.93
CA ALA A 432 -16.20 2.22 -16.43
C ALA A 432 -16.16 3.23 -15.27
N ARG A 433 -15.48 4.36 -15.47
CA ARG A 433 -15.50 5.50 -14.56
C ARG A 433 -15.39 6.80 -15.34
N TYR A 434 -16.17 7.79 -14.92
CA TYR A 434 -16.01 9.19 -15.32
C TYR A 434 -15.89 10.06 -14.08
N GLY A 435 -15.04 11.08 -14.13
CA GLY A 435 -14.93 12.04 -13.04
C GLY A 435 -14.33 13.37 -13.47
N GLU A 436 -14.52 14.37 -12.61
CA GLU A 436 -13.84 15.66 -12.71
C GLU A 436 -13.08 16.00 -11.44
N ILE A 437 -12.03 16.79 -11.61
CA ILE A 437 -11.23 17.40 -10.55
C ILE A 437 -11.04 18.89 -10.87
N LYS A 438 -11.17 19.75 -9.86
CA LYS A 438 -10.92 21.18 -9.94
C LYS A 438 -10.00 21.57 -8.80
N THR A 439 -8.96 22.32 -9.09
CA THR A 439 -7.97 22.76 -8.10
C THR A 439 -7.72 24.25 -8.23
N ASP A 440 -7.84 24.99 -7.13
CA ASP A 440 -7.30 26.35 -6.96
C ASP A 440 -6.16 26.26 -5.95
N TYR A 441 -4.94 26.32 -6.48
CA TYR A 441 -3.71 26.23 -5.71
C TYR A 441 -2.98 27.57 -5.75
N ARG A 442 -2.58 28.07 -4.58
CA ARG A 442 -1.69 29.22 -4.41
C ARG A 442 -0.79 28.96 -3.22
N GLN A 443 0.46 29.37 -3.35
CA GLN A 443 1.43 29.32 -2.27
C GLN A 443 2.39 30.50 -2.39
N VAL A 444 2.81 30.99 -1.24
CA VAL A 444 4.04 31.75 -1.11
C VAL A 444 5.08 30.82 -0.49
N TYR A 445 6.28 30.80 -1.03
CA TYR A 445 7.36 29.98 -0.50
C TYR A 445 8.70 30.71 -0.60
N GLN A 446 9.65 30.26 0.20
CA GLN A 446 10.96 30.89 0.33
C GLN A 446 11.83 30.66 -0.93
N SER A 447 12.64 31.64 -1.31
CA SER A 447 13.57 31.60 -2.45
C SER A 447 15.06 31.68 -2.05
N GLY A 448 15.35 31.70 -0.76
CA GLY A 448 16.69 31.76 -0.17
C GLY A 448 16.82 32.86 0.88
N PHE A 449 17.90 32.82 1.66
CA PHE A 449 18.22 33.93 2.56
C PHE A 449 18.68 35.16 1.78
N LEU A 450 18.34 36.34 2.28
CA LEU A 450 18.85 37.62 1.79
C LEU A 450 20.21 37.92 2.44
N THR A 451 21.12 38.50 1.65
CA THR A 451 22.40 38.99 2.14
C THR A 451 22.23 40.40 2.70
N GLU A 452 22.30 40.53 4.03
CA GLU A 452 22.19 41.80 4.77
C GLU A 452 23.58 42.39 5.11
N ASP A 453 24.57 41.53 5.33
CA ASP A 453 25.96 41.89 5.61
C ASP A 453 26.89 41.14 4.65
N ALA A 454 27.21 41.78 3.53
CA ALA A 454 28.10 41.22 2.52
C ALA A 454 29.57 41.15 2.95
N ALA A 455 29.97 41.90 3.99
CA ALA A 455 31.34 41.91 4.50
C ALA A 455 31.63 40.70 5.39
N ASN A 456 30.60 40.15 6.04
CA ASN A 456 30.70 38.95 6.85
C ASN A 456 29.67 37.89 6.41
N PRO A 457 30.06 36.92 5.57
CA PRO A 457 29.18 35.83 5.13
C PRO A 457 28.56 35.02 6.28
N HIS A 458 29.20 34.98 7.44
CA HIS A 458 28.72 34.26 8.62
C HIS A 458 27.93 35.13 9.60
N SER A 459 27.60 36.36 9.22
CA SER A 459 26.79 37.26 10.03
C SER A 459 25.41 36.64 10.32
N PRO A 460 24.92 36.64 11.58
CA PRO A 460 23.56 36.20 11.90
C PRO A 460 22.48 36.93 11.08
N ALA A 461 22.74 38.15 10.62
CA ALA A 461 21.81 38.91 9.79
C ALA A 461 21.50 38.21 8.45
N ASN A 462 22.51 37.55 7.85
CA ASN A 462 22.38 36.82 6.58
C ASN A 462 21.56 35.53 6.68
N TYR A 463 21.15 35.12 7.89
CA TYR A 463 20.39 33.89 8.12
C TYR A 463 19.05 34.19 8.80
N ARG A 464 18.46 35.35 8.53
CA ARG A 464 17.22 35.80 9.18
C ARG A 464 16.11 36.10 8.19
N GLN A 465 16.36 36.99 7.23
CA GLN A 465 15.39 37.37 6.21
C GLN A 465 15.47 36.39 5.03
N VAL A 466 14.34 35.82 4.62
CA VAL A 466 14.25 35.05 3.38
C VAL A 466 13.49 35.83 2.32
N GLY A 467 14.00 35.79 1.09
CA GLY A 467 13.23 36.15 -0.09
C GLY A 467 12.06 35.18 -0.24
N ARG A 468 10.94 35.66 -0.80
CA ARG A 468 9.77 34.82 -1.07
C ARG A 468 9.30 35.05 -2.50
N VAL A 469 8.68 34.01 -3.05
CA VAL A 469 8.02 34.05 -4.35
C VAL A 469 6.62 33.50 -4.21
N VAL A 470 5.71 33.96 -5.08
CA VAL A 470 4.35 33.45 -5.17
C VAL A 470 4.22 32.54 -6.38
N PHE A 471 3.56 31.41 -6.17
CA PHE A 471 3.21 30.46 -7.21
C PHE A 471 1.75 30.10 -7.08
N GLY A 472 1.05 29.98 -8.21
CA GLY A 472 -0.32 29.48 -8.21
C GLY A 472 -0.64 28.71 -9.47
N SER A 473 -1.61 27.81 -9.37
CA SER A 473 -2.18 27.15 -10.52
C SER A 473 -3.68 26.95 -10.32
N ARG A 474 -4.45 27.31 -11.35
CA ARG A 474 -5.88 27.01 -11.47
C ARG A 474 -6.07 25.96 -12.53
N GLU A 475 -6.67 24.86 -12.13
CA GLU A 475 -6.67 23.68 -12.97
C GLU A 475 -8.02 22.96 -12.92
N ARG A 476 -8.38 22.34 -14.05
CA ARG A 476 -9.56 21.50 -14.19
C ARG A 476 -9.22 20.27 -15.02
N GLY A 477 -9.54 19.10 -14.51
CA GLY A 477 -9.41 17.83 -15.21
C GLY A 477 -10.75 17.14 -15.34
N SER A 478 -10.96 16.46 -16.46
CA SER A 478 -12.02 15.46 -16.63
C SER A 478 -11.42 14.19 -17.19
N LEU A 479 -11.84 13.03 -16.69
CA LEU A 479 -11.28 11.74 -17.05
C LEU A 479 -12.38 10.70 -17.23
N GLY A 480 -12.43 10.07 -18.40
CA GLY A 480 -13.20 8.86 -18.66
C GLY A 480 -12.28 7.66 -18.89
N THR A 481 -12.56 6.55 -18.22
CA THR A 481 -11.86 5.26 -18.38
C THR A 481 -12.88 4.15 -18.59
N LEU A 482 -12.61 3.25 -19.53
CA LEU A 482 -13.39 2.05 -19.81
C LEU A 482 -12.43 0.88 -20.00
N ASP A 483 -12.68 -0.24 -19.35
CA ASP A 483 -11.90 -1.49 -19.49
C ASP A 483 -12.87 -2.66 -19.72
N ASN A 484 -12.75 -3.29 -20.89
CA ASN A 484 -13.57 -4.43 -21.30
C ASN A 484 -12.72 -5.68 -21.23
N GLN A 485 -13.23 -6.73 -20.61
CA GLN A 485 -12.48 -7.94 -20.32
C GLN A 485 -13.29 -9.17 -20.69
N VAL A 486 -12.65 -10.12 -21.36
CA VAL A 486 -13.17 -11.45 -21.61
C VAL A 486 -12.21 -12.45 -20.98
N GLN A 487 -12.71 -13.21 -20.02
CA GLN A 487 -11.98 -14.29 -19.36
C GLN A 487 -12.49 -15.64 -19.84
N ALA A 488 -11.57 -16.55 -20.15
CA ALA A 488 -11.85 -17.95 -20.48
C ALA A 488 -11.07 -18.90 -19.56
N LYS A 489 -11.76 -19.82 -18.90
CA LYS A 489 -11.16 -20.94 -18.16
C LYS A 489 -11.16 -22.18 -19.04
N LEU A 490 -9.99 -22.54 -19.60
CA LEU A 490 -9.85 -23.65 -20.55
C LEU A 490 -9.03 -24.78 -19.93
N ARG A 491 -9.27 -26.01 -20.39
CA ARG A 491 -8.50 -27.20 -19.99
C ARG A 491 -8.00 -27.93 -21.23
N SER A 492 -6.70 -28.22 -21.26
CA SER A 492 -6.04 -29.03 -22.30
C SER A 492 -5.22 -30.13 -21.61
N GLY A 493 -5.82 -31.31 -21.41
CA GLY A 493 -5.24 -32.37 -20.58
C GLY A 493 -5.03 -31.91 -19.13
N ASP A 494 -3.79 -31.92 -18.67
CA ASP A 494 -3.37 -31.47 -17.33
C ASP A 494 -3.10 -29.95 -17.25
N TRP A 495 -3.22 -29.24 -18.37
CA TRP A 495 -2.99 -27.81 -18.45
C TRP A 495 -4.31 -27.05 -18.25
N LEU A 496 -4.33 -26.22 -17.21
CA LEU A 496 -5.44 -25.34 -16.85
C LEU A 496 -5.06 -23.90 -17.24
N HIS A 497 -5.80 -23.32 -18.17
CA HIS A 497 -5.57 -21.98 -18.67
C HIS A 497 -6.62 -21.02 -18.11
N THR A 498 -6.18 -19.86 -17.64
CA THR A 498 -7.04 -18.70 -17.40
C THR A 498 -6.59 -17.60 -18.35
N VAL A 499 -7.23 -17.57 -19.51
CA VAL A 499 -6.97 -16.59 -20.57
C VAL A 499 -7.78 -15.33 -20.29
N LEU A 500 -7.15 -14.17 -20.39
CA LEU A 500 -7.77 -12.85 -20.27
C LEU A 500 -7.41 -12.02 -21.50
N VAL A 501 -8.42 -11.59 -22.24
CA VAL A 501 -8.29 -10.60 -23.31
C VAL A 501 -8.99 -9.34 -22.86
N GLY A 502 -8.39 -8.18 -23.07
CA GLY A 502 -9.08 -6.94 -22.77
C GLY A 502 -8.69 -5.76 -23.65
N LEU A 503 -9.61 -4.82 -23.73
CA LEU A 503 -9.49 -3.56 -24.46
C LEU A 503 -9.84 -2.43 -23.49
N ASP A 504 -8.87 -1.57 -23.20
CA ASP A 504 -9.09 -0.36 -22.43
C ASP A 504 -9.01 0.91 -23.29
N LEU A 505 -9.78 1.89 -22.84
CA LEU A 505 -9.92 3.20 -23.44
C LEU A 505 -9.86 4.24 -22.33
N GLN A 506 -9.06 5.28 -22.56
CA GLN A 506 -8.94 6.41 -21.65
C GLN A 506 -9.01 7.70 -22.44
N ARG A 507 -9.81 8.66 -21.96
CA ARG A 507 -9.82 10.03 -22.46
C ARG A 507 -9.78 11.01 -21.30
N GLY A 508 -8.72 11.81 -21.24
CA GLY A 508 -8.54 12.88 -20.26
C GLY A 508 -8.48 14.24 -20.95
N ARG A 509 -9.09 15.25 -20.36
CA ARG A 509 -8.93 16.65 -20.76
C ARG A 509 -8.53 17.46 -19.54
N TYR A 510 -7.44 18.20 -19.65
CA TYR A 510 -6.83 18.93 -18.55
C TYR A 510 -6.58 20.37 -18.96
N GLN A 511 -7.01 21.30 -18.13
CA GLN A 511 -6.80 22.73 -18.28
C GLN A 511 -5.89 23.18 -17.15
N GLN A 512 -4.90 23.99 -17.47
CA GLN A 512 -3.92 24.49 -16.51
C GLN A 512 -3.62 25.96 -16.78
N LYS A 513 -3.79 26.80 -15.77
CA LYS A 513 -3.38 28.21 -15.77
C LYS A 513 -2.45 28.46 -14.60
N THR A 514 -1.19 28.74 -14.88
CA THR A 514 -0.13 28.81 -13.86
C THR A 514 0.51 30.19 -13.83
N PHE A 515 0.76 30.68 -12.63
CA PHE A 515 1.26 32.03 -12.32
C PHE A 515 2.53 31.90 -11.47
N PHE A 516 3.49 32.80 -11.67
CA PHE A 516 4.70 32.89 -10.88
C PHE A 516 5.12 34.36 -10.75
N GLY A 517 5.46 34.80 -9.55
CA GLY A 517 5.89 36.16 -9.29
C GLY A 517 6.63 36.32 -7.96
N GLU A 518 6.98 37.55 -7.64
CA GLU A 518 7.66 37.90 -6.39
C GLU A 518 6.68 38.02 -5.22
N ALA A 519 7.17 37.78 -4.00
CA ALA A 519 6.45 38.07 -2.77
C ALA A 519 7.37 38.82 -1.79
N PRO A 520 6.82 39.66 -0.88
CA PRO A 520 7.64 40.37 0.10
C PRO A 520 8.47 39.40 0.95
N SER A 521 9.69 39.75 1.34
CA SER A 521 10.51 38.91 2.22
C SER A 521 9.87 38.72 3.60
N ILE A 522 10.39 37.76 4.38
CA ILE A 522 9.93 37.54 5.76
C ILE A 522 11.09 37.12 6.67
N ASP A 523 11.00 37.55 7.94
CA ASP A 523 11.84 37.04 9.01
C ASP A 523 11.38 35.62 9.36
N ILE A 524 12.20 34.61 9.07
CA ILE A 524 11.82 33.21 9.24
C ILE A 524 11.75 32.77 10.72
N PHE A 525 12.36 33.53 11.63
CA PHE A 525 12.37 33.26 13.08
C PHE A 525 11.33 34.07 13.84
N SER A 526 10.85 35.17 13.27
CA SER A 526 9.76 35.98 13.82
C SER A 526 8.86 36.53 12.70
N PRO A 527 8.08 35.67 12.01
CA PRO A 527 7.28 36.08 10.86
C PRO A 527 6.23 37.14 11.19
N VAL A 528 6.09 38.14 10.32
CA VAL A 528 4.99 39.12 10.34
C VAL A 528 4.21 38.98 9.04
N TYR A 529 2.96 38.51 9.15
CA TYR A 529 2.07 38.24 8.03
C TYR A 529 1.18 39.45 7.70
N GLY A 530 0.37 39.34 6.64
CA GLY A 530 -0.55 40.36 6.15
C GLY A 530 0.07 41.28 5.09
N GLN A 531 1.23 40.92 4.55
CA GLN A 531 1.88 41.69 3.49
C GLN A 531 1.14 41.47 2.16
N PRO A 532 0.94 42.52 1.34
CA PRO A 532 0.25 42.37 0.06
C PRO A 532 1.10 41.54 -0.91
N VAL A 533 0.48 40.53 -1.54
CA VAL A 533 1.10 39.70 -2.58
C VAL A 533 0.31 39.86 -3.87
N THR A 534 0.96 40.41 -4.90
CA THR A 534 0.35 40.56 -6.23
C THR A 534 0.47 39.25 -7.00
N ILE A 535 -0.66 38.75 -7.51
CA ILE A 535 -0.66 37.61 -8.43
C ILE A 535 -0.51 38.14 -9.86
N PRO A 536 0.58 37.81 -10.57
CA PRO A 536 0.79 38.28 -11.94
C PRO A 536 -0.08 37.54 -12.95
N ASP A 537 -0.01 37.97 -14.21
CA ASP A 537 -0.58 37.24 -15.34
C ASP A 537 0.05 35.84 -15.49
N PRO A 538 -0.70 34.85 -16.03
CA PRO A 538 -0.20 33.50 -16.16
C PRO A 538 0.95 33.41 -17.18
N TYR A 539 2.00 32.67 -16.84
CA TYR A 539 3.07 32.32 -17.80
C TYR A 539 2.77 31.02 -18.55
N GLN A 540 1.75 30.27 -18.12
CA GLN A 540 1.25 29.09 -18.80
C GLN A 540 -0.28 29.08 -18.77
N ASP A 541 -0.92 28.94 -19.93
CA ASP A 541 -2.36 28.69 -20.08
C ASP A 541 -2.56 27.62 -21.15
N THR A 542 -2.74 26.37 -20.74
CA THR A 542 -2.74 25.22 -21.64
C THR A 542 -3.94 24.33 -21.45
N THR A 543 -4.46 23.77 -22.54
CA THR A 543 -5.41 22.65 -22.52
C THR A 543 -4.76 21.43 -23.18
N SER A 544 -4.65 20.32 -22.44
CA SER A 544 -4.14 19.05 -22.96
C SER A 544 -5.25 18.00 -22.98
N THR A 545 -5.40 17.31 -24.11
CA THR A 545 -6.30 16.17 -24.28
C THR A 545 -5.48 14.92 -24.53
N LEU A 546 -5.59 13.93 -23.63
CA LEU A 546 -5.00 12.61 -23.78
C LEU A 546 -6.07 11.63 -24.24
N THR A 547 -5.77 10.86 -25.28
CA THR A 547 -6.55 9.67 -25.65
C THR A 547 -5.61 8.46 -25.69
N GLN A 548 -5.94 7.41 -24.96
CA GLN A 548 -5.19 6.15 -24.95
C GLN A 548 -6.11 4.98 -25.24
N THR A 549 -5.59 4.04 -26.04
CA THR A 549 -6.22 2.75 -26.32
C THR A 549 -5.18 1.66 -26.11
N GLY A 550 -5.53 0.61 -25.38
CA GLY A 550 -4.65 -0.55 -25.26
C GLY A 550 -5.39 -1.87 -25.34
N LEU A 551 -4.83 -2.76 -26.15
CA LEU A 551 -5.26 -4.15 -26.29
C LEU A 551 -4.25 -5.03 -25.55
N TYR A 552 -4.74 -5.85 -24.63
CA TYR A 552 -3.93 -6.76 -23.85
C TYR A 552 -4.46 -8.19 -23.88
N LEU A 553 -3.52 -9.14 -23.78
CA LEU A 553 -3.76 -10.56 -23.66
C LEU A 553 -2.85 -11.10 -22.55
N GLN A 554 -3.40 -11.92 -21.67
CA GLN A 554 -2.63 -12.66 -20.68
C GLN A 554 -3.18 -14.08 -20.55
N ASP A 555 -2.31 -15.06 -20.42
CA ASP A 555 -2.67 -16.42 -20.03
C ASP A 555 -1.94 -16.80 -18.74
N GLN A 556 -2.71 -17.29 -17.77
CA GLN A 556 -2.19 -17.98 -16.59
C GLN A 556 -2.38 -19.48 -16.77
N ILE A 557 -1.26 -20.19 -16.86
CA ILE A 557 -1.21 -21.59 -17.22
C ILE A 557 -0.75 -22.38 -16.01
N LYS A 558 -1.62 -23.22 -15.45
CA LYS A 558 -1.32 -24.10 -14.33
C LYS A 558 -1.25 -25.54 -14.81
N TRP A 559 -0.20 -26.27 -14.42
CA TRP A 559 -0.07 -27.69 -14.74
C TRP A 559 0.50 -28.50 -13.57
N ALA A 560 0.06 -29.75 -13.50
CA ALA A 560 0.42 -30.72 -12.47
C ALA A 560 0.19 -30.22 -11.02
N ASP A 561 -0.68 -29.22 -10.81
CA ASP A 561 -0.89 -28.51 -9.53
C ASP A 561 0.37 -27.92 -8.88
N ARG A 562 1.48 -27.87 -9.62
CA ARG A 562 2.81 -27.49 -9.11
C ARG A 562 3.41 -26.31 -9.84
N TRP A 563 3.00 -26.03 -11.06
CA TRP A 563 3.61 -24.98 -11.84
C TRP A 563 2.56 -24.00 -12.32
N VAL A 564 2.89 -22.71 -12.25
CA VAL A 564 2.06 -21.63 -12.78
C VAL A 564 2.94 -20.72 -13.63
N ALA A 565 2.67 -20.68 -14.93
CA ALA A 565 3.29 -19.72 -15.85
C ALA A 565 2.30 -18.57 -16.11
N THR A 566 2.83 -17.36 -16.21
CA THR A 566 2.06 -16.19 -16.66
C THR A 566 2.75 -15.59 -17.87
N LEU A 567 2.05 -15.52 -18.99
CA LEU A 567 2.52 -14.89 -20.21
C LEU A 567 1.55 -13.79 -20.59
N GLY A 568 2.05 -12.58 -20.83
CA GLY A 568 1.19 -11.46 -21.20
C GLY A 568 1.86 -10.49 -22.15
N GLY A 569 1.05 -9.89 -23.01
CA GLY A 569 1.46 -8.89 -23.99
C GLY A 569 0.40 -7.81 -24.11
N ARG A 570 0.84 -6.60 -24.41
CA ARG A 570 -0.04 -5.45 -24.61
C ARG A 570 0.52 -4.52 -25.67
N TYR A 571 -0.38 -4.00 -26.51
CA TYR A 571 -0.07 -2.93 -27.43
C TYR A 571 -0.87 -1.68 -27.05
N ASP A 572 -0.16 -0.58 -26.79
CA ASP A 572 -0.76 0.71 -26.49
C ASP A 572 -0.55 1.69 -27.65
N ARG A 573 -1.56 2.54 -27.84
CA ARG A 573 -1.48 3.77 -28.63
C ARG A 573 -1.98 4.94 -27.79
N SER A 574 -1.22 6.02 -27.76
CA SER A 574 -1.52 7.24 -27.03
C SER A 574 -1.42 8.45 -27.96
N VAL A 575 -2.36 9.37 -27.84
CA VAL A 575 -2.35 10.67 -28.52
C VAL A 575 -2.53 11.76 -27.48
N ILE A 576 -1.65 12.75 -27.50
CA ILE A 576 -1.73 13.94 -26.67
C ILE A 576 -1.81 15.14 -27.60
N ASP A 577 -2.92 15.87 -27.53
CA ASP A 577 -3.09 17.18 -28.16
C ASP A 577 -2.92 18.24 -27.06
N THR A 578 -2.10 19.27 -27.27
CA THR A 578 -1.92 20.38 -26.32
C THR A 578 -2.07 21.72 -27.04
N ASP A 579 -3.01 22.53 -26.58
CA ASP A 579 -3.28 23.89 -27.05
C ASP A 579 -2.79 24.90 -26.01
N ASN A 580 -1.96 25.87 -26.42
CA ASN A 580 -1.50 26.98 -25.60
C ASN A 580 -2.31 28.25 -25.92
N HIS A 581 -3.00 28.80 -24.93
CA HIS A 581 -3.88 29.97 -25.08
C HIS A 581 -3.14 31.30 -24.93
N LEU A 582 -1.85 31.29 -24.56
CA LEU A 582 -1.03 32.51 -24.48
C LEU A 582 -0.52 32.95 -25.85
N ASP A 583 -0.12 32.00 -26.69
CA ASP A 583 0.44 32.25 -28.02
C ASP A 583 -0.41 31.62 -29.16
N SER A 584 -1.53 30.98 -28.81
CA SER A 584 -2.41 30.26 -29.75
C SER A 584 -1.75 29.10 -30.51
N SER A 585 -0.61 28.59 -30.02
CA SER A 585 0.05 27.42 -30.62
C SER A 585 -0.63 26.10 -30.22
N SER A 586 -0.48 25.07 -31.06
CA SER A 586 -0.93 23.71 -30.75
C SER A 586 0.13 22.68 -31.10
N SER A 587 0.13 21.57 -30.38
CA SER A 587 1.03 20.44 -30.63
C SER A 587 0.28 19.12 -30.50
N ARG A 588 0.69 18.14 -31.31
CA ARG A 588 0.18 16.77 -31.27
C ARG A 588 1.34 15.80 -31.14
N GLN A 589 1.20 14.88 -30.20
CA GLN A 589 2.11 13.76 -30.01
C GLN A 589 1.35 12.45 -30.14
N THR A 590 1.96 11.48 -30.82
CA THR A 590 1.42 10.12 -30.94
C THR A 590 2.52 9.13 -30.62
N ASP A 591 2.25 8.25 -29.67
CA ASP A 591 3.15 7.20 -29.24
C ASP A 591 2.47 5.84 -29.34
N SER A 592 3.23 4.83 -29.74
CA SER A 592 2.79 3.44 -29.63
C SER A 592 3.90 2.57 -29.07
N LYS A 593 3.51 1.55 -28.30
CA LYS A 593 4.47 0.64 -27.69
C LYS A 593 3.86 -0.72 -27.41
N PHE A 594 4.63 -1.76 -27.70
CA PHE A 594 4.38 -3.10 -27.19
C PHE A 594 5.10 -3.30 -25.85
N THR A 595 4.38 -3.80 -24.85
CA THR A 595 4.93 -4.25 -23.56
C THR A 595 4.58 -5.71 -23.32
N GLY A 596 5.39 -6.40 -22.53
CA GLY A 596 5.23 -7.82 -22.29
C GLY A 596 5.76 -8.24 -20.93
N ARG A 597 5.23 -9.35 -20.43
CA ARG A 597 5.67 -10.00 -19.19
C ARG A 597 5.66 -11.51 -19.35
N ALA A 598 6.60 -12.14 -18.67
CA ALA A 598 6.66 -13.57 -18.49
C ALA A 598 7.05 -13.88 -17.05
N GLY A 599 6.45 -14.89 -16.45
CA GLY A 599 6.83 -15.35 -15.13
C GLY A 599 6.48 -16.80 -14.90
N LEU A 600 7.19 -17.44 -13.99
CA LEU A 600 7.02 -18.85 -13.64
C LEU A 600 7.09 -18.99 -12.13
N VAL A 601 6.15 -19.74 -11.57
CA VAL A 601 6.07 -20.10 -10.14
C VAL A 601 6.07 -21.62 -10.02
N TYR A 602 6.79 -22.15 -9.02
CA TYR A 602 6.68 -23.55 -8.61
C TYR A 602 6.04 -23.64 -7.22
N LEU A 603 4.86 -24.25 -7.10
CA LEU A 603 4.10 -24.45 -5.87
C LEU A 603 4.49 -25.78 -5.19
N ALA A 604 5.43 -25.71 -4.25
CA ALA A 604 5.83 -26.86 -3.45
C ALA A 604 4.71 -27.26 -2.45
N PRO A 605 4.51 -28.57 -2.18
CA PRO A 605 3.43 -29.04 -1.31
C PRO A 605 3.52 -28.53 0.15
N ASN A 606 4.71 -28.14 0.60
CA ASN A 606 4.91 -27.58 1.93
C ASN A 606 4.51 -26.10 2.02
N GLY A 607 4.04 -25.46 0.95
CA GLY A 607 3.64 -24.06 0.91
C GLY A 607 4.72 -23.09 0.40
N LEU A 608 5.89 -23.58 -0.01
CA LEU A 608 6.92 -22.75 -0.66
C LEU A 608 6.58 -22.50 -2.12
N ALA A 609 6.84 -21.28 -2.59
CA ALA A 609 6.61 -20.88 -3.97
C ALA A 609 7.74 -20.00 -4.51
N PRO A 610 8.87 -20.57 -4.97
CA PRO A 610 9.87 -19.82 -5.73
C PRO A 610 9.31 -19.39 -7.08
N TYR A 611 9.71 -18.20 -7.53
CA TYR A 611 9.33 -17.64 -8.81
C TYR A 611 10.44 -16.83 -9.47
N ALA A 612 10.33 -16.68 -10.77
CA ALA A 612 11.11 -15.74 -11.56
C ALA A 612 10.21 -15.00 -12.54
N SER A 613 10.51 -13.73 -12.83
CA SER A 613 9.76 -12.95 -13.80
C SER A 613 10.59 -11.90 -14.52
N TYR A 614 10.11 -11.57 -15.71
CA TYR A 614 10.54 -10.46 -16.55
C TYR A 614 9.33 -9.62 -16.91
N SER A 615 9.42 -8.29 -16.76
CA SER A 615 8.30 -7.38 -17.08
C SER A 615 8.82 -6.05 -17.63
N THR A 616 8.04 -5.44 -18.54
CA THR A 616 8.36 -4.14 -19.13
C THR A 616 7.28 -3.09 -18.88
N SER A 617 7.66 -1.81 -18.91
CA SER A 617 6.76 -0.67 -18.86
C SER A 617 7.14 0.41 -19.86
N PHE A 618 6.22 1.35 -20.09
CA PHE A 618 6.51 2.57 -20.83
C PHE A 618 5.71 3.76 -20.29
N LEU A 619 6.26 4.94 -20.47
CA LEU A 619 5.64 6.21 -20.12
C LEU A 619 5.96 7.25 -21.22
N PRO A 620 4.97 7.77 -21.95
CA PRO A 620 5.18 8.86 -22.89
C PRO A 620 5.68 10.13 -22.20
N ILE A 621 6.50 10.92 -22.90
CA ILE A 621 6.95 12.23 -22.43
C ILE A 621 6.60 13.30 -23.48
N THR A 622 6.09 14.46 -23.05
CA THR A 622 5.54 15.49 -23.96
C THR A 622 6.56 16.49 -24.48
N THR A 623 7.83 16.34 -24.10
CA THR A 623 8.88 17.29 -24.46
C THR A 623 9.35 17.08 -25.90
N VAL A 624 9.45 18.19 -26.63
CA VAL A 624 10.00 18.23 -28.01
C VAL A 624 11.52 18.36 -27.94
N ASP A 625 12.20 17.54 -28.73
CA ASP A 625 13.64 17.65 -28.94
C ASP A 625 13.95 18.92 -29.74
N PRO A 626 14.68 19.89 -29.17
CA PRO A 626 14.99 21.14 -29.85
C PRO A 626 15.93 20.97 -31.05
N LYS A 627 16.62 19.83 -31.18
CA LYS A 627 17.52 19.55 -32.31
C LYS A 627 16.78 18.95 -33.51
N THR A 628 15.83 18.04 -33.24
CA THR A 628 15.10 17.33 -34.30
C THR A 628 13.70 17.90 -34.56
N ASN A 629 13.24 18.80 -33.69
CA ASN A 629 11.90 19.38 -33.69
C ASN A 629 10.79 18.32 -33.69
N ARG A 630 11.05 17.18 -33.04
CA ARG A 630 10.13 16.05 -32.87
C ARG A 630 9.98 15.73 -31.38
N PRO A 631 8.83 15.19 -30.92
CA PRO A 631 8.71 14.69 -29.55
C PRO A 631 9.78 13.63 -29.25
N PHE A 632 10.28 13.63 -28.01
CA PHE A 632 11.13 12.54 -27.54
C PHE A 632 10.36 11.20 -27.54
N LYS A 633 11.11 10.09 -27.59
CA LYS A 633 10.52 8.74 -27.52
C LYS A 633 9.91 8.51 -26.13
N PRO A 634 9.04 7.51 -25.93
CA PRO A 634 8.63 7.14 -24.57
C PRO A 634 9.80 6.64 -23.72
N GLU A 635 9.75 6.95 -22.43
CA GLU A 635 10.56 6.28 -21.43
C GLU A 635 10.12 4.81 -21.31
N THR A 636 11.06 3.92 -21.03
CA THR A 636 10.78 2.48 -20.89
C THR A 636 11.39 1.92 -19.63
N GLY A 637 10.64 1.06 -18.94
CA GLY A 637 11.13 0.27 -17.81
C GLY A 637 11.29 -1.20 -18.18
N ARG A 638 12.28 -1.87 -17.61
CA ARG A 638 12.40 -3.34 -17.63
C ARG A 638 12.88 -3.85 -16.29
N GLN A 639 12.39 -5.01 -15.89
CA GLN A 639 12.77 -5.64 -14.64
C GLN A 639 12.98 -7.14 -14.79
N TYR A 640 14.00 -7.64 -14.12
CA TYR A 640 14.14 -9.05 -13.75
C TYR A 640 13.87 -9.17 -12.25
N GLU A 641 13.09 -10.17 -11.85
CA GLU A 641 12.80 -10.47 -10.45
C GLU A 641 12.90 -11.97 -10.21
N VAL A 642 13.53 -12.36 -9.11
CA VAL A 642 13.51 -13.73 -8.59
C VAL A 642 13.11 -13.64 -7.13
N GLY A 643 12.14 -14.45 -6.72
CA GLY A 643 11.65 -14.42 -5.35
C GLY A 643 11.19 -15.76 -4.84
N LEU A 644 10.89 -15.79 -3.56
CA LEU A 644 10.36 -16.94 -2.85
C LEU A 644 9.23 -16.46 -1.96
N ARG A 645 8.07 -17.09 -2.08
CA ARG A 645 6.99 -16.96 -1.10
C ARG A 645 6.85 -18.21 -0.27
N TYR A 646 6.31 -18.06 0.91
CA TYR A 646 5.97 -19.15 1.80
C TYR A 646 4.64 -18.86 2.49
N GLN A 647 3.70 -19.78 2.35
CA GLN A 647 2.44 -19.78 3.09
C GLN A 647 2.28 -21.17 3.72
N PRO A 648 2.65 -21.36 5.00
CA PRO A 648 2.56 -22.65 5.66
C PRO A 648 1.12 -23.18 5.63
N PRO A 649 0.88 -24.43 5.16
CA PRO A 649 -0.44 -25.02 5.15
C PRO A 649 -1.11 -24.97 6.52
N GLY A 650 -2.38 -24.59 6.57
CA GLY A 650 -3.15 -24.46 7.82
C GLY A 650 -2.97 -23.16 8.59
N THR A 651 -2.03 -22.28 8.19
CA THR A 651 -1.79 -20.97 8.84
C THR A 651 -2.19 -19.83 7.92
N ARG A 652 -2.52 -18.64 8.47
CA ARG A 652 -2.74 -17.41 7.67
C ARG A 652 -1.45 -16.66 7.37
N ASP A 653 -0.29 -17.21 7.73
CA ASP A 653 0.98 -16.53 7.59
C ASP A 653 1.42 -16.43 6.12
N SER A 654 2.12 -15.34 5.81
CA SER A 654 2.71 -15.08 4.50
C SER A 654 4.09 -14.47 4.67
N TYR A 655 5.08 -15.12 4.06
CA TYR A 655 6.46 -14.66 4.02
C TYR A 655 6.88 -14.51 2.56
N SER A 656 7.63 -13.46 2.25
CA SER A 656 8.18 -13.25 0.91
C SER A 656 9.55 -12.62 0.95
N ILE A 657 10.41 -13.06 0.04
CA ILE A 657 11.70 -12.43 -0.27
C ILE A 657 11.81 -12.30 -1.78
N ALA A 658 12.29 -11.16 -2.26
CA ALA A 658 12.46 -10.89 -3.69
C ALA A 658 13.79 -10.16 -3.95
N LEU A 659 14.49 -10.56 -5.01
CA LEU A 659 15.67 -9.90 -5.56
C LEU A 659 15.29 -9.31 -6.92
N PHE A 660 15.66 -8.06 -7.17
CA PHE A 660 15.27 -7.36 -8.40
C PHE A 660 16.40 -6.54 -9.03
N ASP A 661 16.39 -6.45 -10.36
CA ASP A 661 17.15 -5.52 -11.19
C ASP A 661 16.16 -4.74 -12.06
N LEU A 662 15.95 -3.47 -11.72
CA LEU A 662 15.02 -2.57 -12.39
C LEU A 662 15.80 -1.46 -13.12
N ARG A 663 15.50 -1.26 -14.39
CA ARG A 663 16.10 -0.20 -15.21
C ARG A 663 15.04 0.65 -15.88
N ARG A 664 15.17 1.96 -15.73
CA ARG A 664 14.42 2.99 -16.47
C ARG A 664 15.34 3.59 -17.52
N GLN A 665 14.91 3.59 -18.78
CA GLN A 665 15.69 3.97 -19.94
C GLN A 665 14.98 5.06 -20.73
N ASN A 666 15.76 5.77 -21.55
CA ASN A 666 15.33 6.95 -22.31
C ASN A 666 14.84 8.07 -21.37
N VAL A 667 15.41 8.18 -20.17
CA VAL A 667 15.07 9.27 -19.26
C VAL A 667 15.51 10.58 -19.90
N MET A 668 14.62 11.56 -19.90
CA MET A 668 15.00 12.91 -20.32
C MET A 668 15.99 13.50 -19.31
N THR A 669 17.13 13.93 -19.81
CA THR A 669 18.20 14.58 -19.03
C THR A 669 18.49 15.94 -19.65
N PHE A 670 19.28 16.77 -18.98
CA PHE A 670 19.72 18.05 -19.52
C PHE A 670 21.25 18.02 -19.68
N ASP A 671 21.77 18.57 -20.77
CA ASP A 671 23.21 18.80 -20.91
C ASP A 671 23.66 20.01 -20.07
N ARG A 672 24.94 20.41 -20.18
CA ARG A 672 25.50 21.50 -19.36
C ARG A 672 24.91 22.85 -19.73
N GLU A 673 24.40 22.97 -20.95
CA GLU A 673 23.72 24.14 -21.50
C GLU A 673 22.21 24.14 -21.19
N MET A 674 21.73 23.20 -20.35
CA MET A 674 20.33 23.02 -19.96
C MET A 674 19.41 22.69 -21.14
N VAL A 675 19.95 22.12 -22.22
CA VAL A 675 19.17 21.62 -23.35
C VAL A 675 18.70 20.20 -23.04
N PRO A 676 17.40 19.88 -23.22
CA PRO A 676 16.91 18.53 -22.95
C PRO A 676 17.47 17.54 -23.97
N VAL A 677 17.91 16.38 -23.47
CA VAL A 677 18.49 15.27 -24.23
C VAL A 677 18.04 13.95 -23.62
N GLN A 678 17.55 13.03 -24.46
CA GLN A 678 16.98 11.76 -24.02
C GLN A 678 17.98 10.59 -24.07
N THR A 679 19.06 10.68 -23.29
CA THR A 679 20.08 9.62 -23.18
C THR A 679 20.12 8.94 -21.80
N GLY A 680 19.23 9.35 -20.89
CA GLY A 680 19.28 8.97 -19.49
C GLY A 680 18.95 7.50 -19.25
N GLU A 681 19.64 6.90 -18.29
CA GLU A 681 19.34 5.58 -17.75
C GLU A 681 19.55 5.61 -16.23
N VAL A 682 18.59 5.04 -15.50
CA VAL A 682 18.63 4.88 -14.05
C VAL A 682 18.43 3.40 -13.73
N MET A 683 19.24 2.88 -12.81
CA MET A 683 19.20 1.49 -12.37
C MET A 683 18.97 1.42 -10.87
N VAL A 684 18.11 0.49 -10.44
CA VAL A 684 17.86 0.16 -9.04
C VAL A 684 17.93 -1.36 -8.87
N ARG A 685 18.82 -1.82 -8.00
CA ARG A 685 18.97 -3.24 -7.62
C ARG A 685 18.81 -3.38 -6.12
N GLY A 686 18.10 -4.41 -5.71
CA GLY A 686 17.87 -4.62 -4.29
C GLY A 686 17.21 -5.93 -3.94
N MET A 687 16.95 -6.05 -2.64
CA MET A 687 16.23 -7.13 -2.00
C MET A 687 15.10 -6.57 -1.16
N GLU A 688 13.94 -7.21 -1.22
CA GLU A 688 12.78 -6.93 -0.37
C GLU A 688 12.44 -8.19 0.43
N LEU A 689 12.14 -8.00 1.72
CA LEU A 689 11.62 -9.00 2.64
C LEU A 689 10.30 -8.48 3.20
N GLU A 690 9.28 -9.34 3.23
CA GLU A 690 7.98 -9.05 3.82
C GLU A 690 7.50 -10.27 4.58
N MET A 691 7.04 -10.06 5.81
CA MET A 691 6.42 -11.09 6.61
C MET A 691 5.16 -10.52 7.24
N ALA A 692 4.05 -11.25 7.12
CA ALA A 692 2.81 -10.97 7.81
C ALA A 692 2.32 -12.28 8.41
N MET A 693 2.24 -12.34 9.73
CA MET A 693 2.02 -13.59 10.45
C MET A 693 1.15 -13.38 11.69
N GLN A 694 0.59 -14.49 12.17
CA GLN A 694 -0.14 -14.57 13.42
C GLN A 694 0.52 -15.63 14.33
N PRO A 695 1.61 -15.28 15.05
CA PRO A 695 2.42 -16.28 15.77
C PRO A 695 1.64 -17.02 16.87
N ILE A 696 0.68 -16.32 17.49
CA ILE A 696 -0.26 -16.85 18.46
C ILE A 696 -1.64 -16.22 18.21
N THR A 697 -2.69 -16.86 18.71
CA THR A 697 -4.06 -16.33 18.62
C THR A 697 -4.13 -14.92 19.22
N GLY A 698 -4.69 -13.97 18.45
CA GLY A 698 -4.80 -12.57 18.85
C GLY A 698 -3.55 -11.71 18.61
N MET A 699 -2.41 -12.26 18.17
CA MET A 699 -1.21 -11.47 17.85
C MET A 699 -1.00 -11.31 16.35
N ASN A 700 -0.99 -10.08 15.84
CA ASN A 700 -0.54 -9.81 14.48
C ASN A 700 0.90 -9.31 14.49
N LEU A 701 1.73 -9.77 13.56
CA LEU A 701 3.09 -9.28 13.36
C LEU A 701 3.37 -9.03 11.88
N LEU A 702 3.88 -7.84 11.59
CA LEU A 702 4.33 -7.38 10.28
C LEU A 702 5.80 -7.02 10.37
N LEU A 703 6.61 -7.56 9.47
CA LEU A 703 8.04 -7.24 9.34
C LEU A 703 8.33 -6.92 7.88
N SER A 704 9.06 -5.84 7.64
CA SER A 704 9.50 -5.47 6.30
C SER A 704 10.96 -5.03 6.29
N TYR A 705 11.69 -5.41 5.27
CA TYR A 705 13.04 -4.91 5.04
C TYR A 705 13.30 -4.68 3.56
N THR A 706 13.96 -3.57 3.23
CA THR A 706 14.38 -3.25 1.87
C THR A 706 15.84 -2.85 1.89
N TRP A 707 16.63 -3.60 1.13
CA TRP A 707 18.05 -3.35 0.92
C TRP A 707 18.29 -2.97 -0.53
N THR A 708 18.68 -1.72 -0.76
CA THR A 708 18.92 -1.16 -2.09
C THR A 708 20.38 -0.70 -2.18
N PRO A 709 21.35 -1.63 -2.34
CA PRO A 709 22.77 -1.30 -2.37
C PRO A 709 23.17 -0.46 -3.57
N ASP A 710 22.36 -0.47 -4.63
CA ASP A 710 22.69 0.15 -5.90
C ASP A 710 21.44 0.80 -6.51
N ALA A 711 21.33 2.11 -6.34
CA ALA A 711 20.32 2.95 -6.97
C ALA A 711 21.02 4.18 -7.54
N ARG A 712 21.33 4.17 -8.84
CA ARG A 712 22.16 5.21 -9.46
C ARG A 712 21.79 5.54 -10.90
N VAL A 713 22.22 6.72 -11.32
CA VAL A 713 22.20 7.14 -12.73
C VAL A 713 23.33 6.40 -13.47
N THR A 714 23.01 5.60 -14.49
CA THR A 714 23.98 4.85 -15.30
C THR A 714 24.28 5.50 -16.65
N LYS A 715 23.38 6.36 -17.15
CA LYS A 715 23.61 7.21 -18.33
C LYS A 715 22.98 8.58 -18.12
N ASN A 716 23.63 9.62 -18.60
CA ASN A 716 23.14 11.00 -18.55
C ASN A 716 23.85 11.85 -19.62
N ALA A 717 23.19 12.90 -20.13
CA ALA A 717 23.84 13.86 -21.01
C ALA A 717 24.92 14.69 -20.30
N ASN A 718 24.77 14.93 -18.99
CA ASN A 718 25.81 15.53 -18.14
C ASN A 718 26.64 14.41 -17.46
N PRO A 719 27.94 14.25 -17.81
CA PRO A 719 28.80 13.21 -17.23
C PRO A 719 28.93 13.27 -15.72
N ASP A 720 28.81 14.46 -15.11
CA ASP A 720 28.95 14.67 -13.66
C ASP A 720 27.78 14.03 -12.87
N LYS A 721 26.69 13.68 -13.57
CA LYS A 721 25.54 12.98 -12.97
C LYS A 721 25.67 11.47 -13.02
N ILE A 722 26.57 10.90 -13.82
CA ILE A 722 26.74 9.45 -13.91
C ILE A 722 27.36 8.93 -12.60
N GLY A 723 26.75 7.90 -12.02
CA GLY A 723 27.16 7.31 -10.74
C GLY A 723 26.51 7.94 -9.51
N THR A 724 25.81 9.06 -9.65
CA THR A 724 25.09 9.70 -8.54
C THR A 724 23.92 8.85 -8.06
N GLN A 725 23.60 8.93 -6.75
CA GLN A 725 22.50 8.20 -6.13
C GLN A 725 21.16 8.70 -6.68
N LEU A 726 20.24 7.76 -6.95
CA LEU A 726 18.87 8.09 -7.29
C LEU A 726 18.18 8.80 -6.12
N THR A 727 17.49 9.90 -6.44
CA THR A 727 16.79 10.78 -5.50
C THR A 727 16.08 10.00 -4.40
N ALA A 728 16.42 10.35 -3.17
CA ALA A 728 15.71 9.94 -1.96
C ALA A 728 15.60 8.42 -1.73
N THR A 729 16.46 7.59 -2.31
CA THR A 729 16.39 6.13 -2.16
C THR A 729 17.36 5.65 -1.07
N PRO A 730 16.90 5.36 0.17
CA PRO A 730 17.77 4.90 1.24
C PRO A 730 18.32 3.51 0.91
N ARG A 731 19.58 3.27 1.30
CA ARG A 731 20.20 1.95 1.11
C ARG A 731 19.53 0.86 1.95
N ASN A 732 19.05 1.23 3.13
CA ASN A 732 18.37 0.32 4.07
C ASN A 732 17.09 1.00 4.56
N GLN A 733 15.99 0.26 4.52
CA GLN A 733 14.72 0.63 5.13
C GLN A 733 14.19 -0.60 5.85
N ALA A 734 13.75 -0.43 7.10
CA ALA A 734 13.20 -1.54 7.89
C ALA A 734 11.95 -1.05 8.62
N SER A 735 10.96 -1.92 8.77
CA SER A 735 9.83 -1.65 9.65
C SER A 735 9.35 -2.92 10.33
N ALA A 736 8.78 -2.75 11.51
CA ALA A 736 8.11 -3.82 12.23
C ALA A 736 6.88 -3.24 12.94
N TRP A 737 5.74 -3.91 12.83
CA TRP A 737 4.53 -3.58 13.57
C TRP A 737 4.01 -4.85 14.22
N GLY A 738 3.68 -4.80 15.50
CA GLY A 738 3.02 -5.90 16.19
C GLY A 738 1.90 -5.38 17.06
N ASP A 739 0.78 -6.10 17.10
CA ASP A 739 -0.32 -5.86 18.02
C ASP A 739 -0.86 -7.15 18.60
N TYR A 740 -1.42 -7.04 19.80
CA TYR A 740 -2.01 -8.13 20.53
C TYR A 740 -3.38 -7.74 21.07
N ARG A 741 -4.38 -8.58 20.81
CA ARG A 741 -5.73 -8.49 21.37
C ARG A 741 -5.89 -9.52 22.48
N PHE A 742 -6.08 -9.02 23.69
CA PHE A 742 -6.39 -9.81 24.87
C PHE A 742 -7.87 -10.25 24.86
N ALA A 743 -8.16 -11.39 25.49
CA ALA A 743 -9.52 -11.94 25.56
C ALA A 743 -10.53 -11.01 26.27
N ASN A 744 -10.05 -10.13 27.14
CA ASN A 744 -10.87 -9.13 27.84
C ASN A 744 -11.19 -7.89 26.99
N GLY A 745 -10.77 -7.84 25.72
CA GLY A 745 -11.03 -6.74 24.80
C GLY A 745 -9.92 -5.69 24.72
N ILE A 746 -8.90 -5.73 25.60
CA ILE A 746 -7.75 -4.82 25.51
C ILE A 746 -6.94 -5.13 24.24
N LYS A 747 -6.45 -4.08 23.58
CA LYS A 747 -5.54 -4.14 22.43
C LYS A 747 -4.30 -3.31 22.71
N VAL A 748 -3.12 -3.83 22.41
CA VAL A 748 -1.87 -3.08 22.49
C VAL A 748 -1.10 -3.30 21.20
N GLY A 749 -0.63 -2.22 20.58
CA GLY A 749 0.19 -2.25 19.37
C GLY A 749 1.41 -1.36 19.49
N MET A 750 2.51 -1.78 18.86
CA MET A 750 3.73 -1.00 18.75
C MET A 750 4.36 -1.21 17.38
N GLY A 751 4.91 -0.13 16.83
CA GLY A 751 5.59 -0.13 15.56
C GLY A 751 6.91 0.62 15.61
N VAL A 752 7.83 0.22 14.75
CA VAL A 752 9.09 0.90 14.50
C VAL A 752 9.32 1.01 13.00
N ARG A 753 9.77 2.19 12.54
CA ARG A 753 10.12 2.48 11.15
C ARG A 753 11.50 3.08 11.10
N PHE A 754 12.40 2.49 10.33
CA PHE A 754 13.77 2.97 10.11
C PHE A 754 13.99 3.32 8.64
N VAL A 755 14.54 4.50 8.40
CA VAL A 755 14.94 4.98 7.08
C VAL A 755 16.41 5.39 7.13
N GLY A 756 17.23 4.77 6.30
CA GLY A 756 18.66 5.07 6.19
C GLY A 756 18.95 6.46 5.62
N ALA A 757 20.19 6.93 5.83
CA ALA A 757 20.65 8.20 5.31
C ALA A 757 20.63 8.23 3.76
N THR A 758 20.44 9.41 3.18
CA THR A 758 20.45 9.63 1.72
C THR A 758 21.31 10.84 1.35
N ASP A 759 21.70 10.95 0.08
CA ASP A 759 22.40 12.12 -0.46
C ASP A 759 21.42 13.24 -0.91
N GLY A 760 20.15 13.16 -0.49
CA GLY A 760 19.09 14.10 -0.88
C GLY A 760 18.54 13.87 -2.28
N ALA A 761 17.83 14.86 -2.80
CA ALA A 761 17.32 14.87 -4.16
C ALA A 761 18.44 15.23 -5.14
N ASN A 762 18.48 14.51 -6.27
CA ASN A 762 19.48 14.67 -7.33
C ASN A 762 20.94 14.59 -6.85
N SER A 763 21.17 13.96 -5.69
CA SER A 763 22.47 13.96 -4.98
C SER A 763 23.06 15.37 -4.81
N SER A 764 22.21 16.39 -4.59
CA SER A 764 22.65 17.80 -4.49
C SER A 764 22.54 18.39 -3.09
N ALA A 765 22.12 17.62 -2.08
CA ALA A 765 22.15 18.11 -0.71
C ALA A 765 23.61 18.40 -0.29
N PRO A 766 23.87 19.51 0.42
CA PRO A 766 25.23 19.91 0.80
C PRO A 766 25.86 18.99 1.87
N ALA A 767 25.04 18.17 2.53
CA ALA A 767 25.46 17.13 3.44
C ALA A 767 24.50 15.92 3.35
N LYS A 768 24.93 14.76 3.85
CA LYS A 768 24.04 13.59 3.94
C LYS A 768 22.82 13.89 4.81
N VAL A 769 21.63 13.61 4.29
CA VAL A 769 20.39 13.65 5.06
C VAL A 769 20.43 12.52 6.08
N PRO A 770 20.38 12.81 7.40
CA PRO A 770 20.57 11.79 8.43
C PRO A 770 19.51 10.69 8.41
N ALA A 771 19.91 9.48 8.80
CA ALA A 771 18.98 8.39 9.05
C ALA A 771 18.05 8.71 10.22
N TYR A 772 16.85 8.15 10.21
CA TYR A 772 15.89 8.29 11.30
C TYR A 772 15.17 7.00 11.63
N THR A 773 14.68 6.95 12.87
CA THR A 773 13.87 5.86 13.42
C THR A 773 12.69 6.50 14.11
N LEU A 774 11.48 6.04 13.79
CA LEU A 774 10.23 6.49 14.38
C LEU A 774 9.59 5.30 15.09
N PHE A 775 8.91 5.60 16.20
CA PHE A 775 8.12 4.64 16.93
C PHE A 775 6.66 5.06 16.86
N ASP A 776 5.77 4.10 16.64
CA ASP A 776 4.33 4.29 16.66
C ASP A 776 3.71 3.36 17.72
N ALA A 777 2.57 3.71 18.30
CA ALA A 777 1.91 2.91 19.32
C ALA A 777 0.38 3.00 19.23
N MET A 778 -0.29 1.97 19.73
CA MET A 778 -1.73 1.86 19.86
C MET A 778 -2.10 1.24 21.20
N LEU A 779 -3.07 1.82 21.88
CA LEU A 779 -3.78 1.21 23.00
C LEU A 779 -5.27 1.23 22.66
N GLY A 780 -5.98 0.12 22.85
CA GLY A 780 -7.41 0.07 22.57
C GLY A 780 -8.17 -0.84 23.52
N TYR A 781 -9.49 -0.71 23.49
CA TYR A 781 -10.41 -1.50 24.30
C TYR A 781 -11.72 -1.71 23.53
N ASP A 782 -12.02 -2.97 23.24
CA ASP A 782 -13.27 -3.41 22.63
C ASP A 782 -14.21 -3.93 23.71
N PHE A 783 -15.43 -3.37 23.76
CA PHE A 783 -16.48 -3.82 24.67
C PHE A 783 -17.85 -3.63 24.02
N GLN A 784 -18.66 -4.69 24.02
CA GLN A 784 -19.96 -4.70 23.34
C GLN A 784 -19.84 -4.18 21.88
N HIS A 785 -20.56 -3.13 21.56
CA HIS A 785 -20.59 -2.46 20.25
C HIS A 785 -19.52 -1.37 20.10
N TRP A 786 -18.71 -1.09 21.14
CA TRP A 786 -17.72 -0.02 21.16
C TRP A 786 -16.29 -0.54 20.95
N SER A 787 -15.52 0.22 20.18
CA SER A 787 -14.06 0.13 20.09
C SER A 787 -13.47 1.50 20.39
N LEU A 788 -12.76 1.63 21.49
CA LEU A 788 -12.01 2.83 21.85
C LEU A 788 -10.52 2.62 21.53
N THR A 789 -9.87 3.55 20.85
CA THR A 789 -8.43 3.48 20.58
C THR A 789 -7.74 4.81 20.83
N LEU A 790 -6.51 4.74 21.31
CA LEU A 790 -5.55 5.84 21.41
C LEU A 790 -4.33 5.45 20.59
N ASN A 791 -4.05 6.22 19.54
CA ASN A 791 -2.95 5.99 18.62
C ASN A 791 -1.96 7.15 18.73
N ALA A 792 -0.66 6.84 18.73
CA ALA A 792 0.41 7.82 18.72
C ALA A 792 1.42 7.47 17.63
N ARG A 793 1.60 8.35 16.65
CA ARG A 793 2.61 8.22 15.60
C ARG A 793 3.77 9.15 15.88
N ASN A 794 4.99 8.71 15.60
CA ASN A 794 6.21 9.38 16.08
C ASN A 794 6.14 9.63 17.60
N LEU A 795 5.91 8.56 18.37
CA LEU A 795 5.70 8.54 19.82
C LEU A 795 6.81 9.27 20.59
N ALA A 796 8.06 9.09 20.15
CA ALA A 796 9.24 9.73 20.74
C ALA A 796 9.39 11.21 20.35
N ASP A 797 8.47 11.74 19.53
CA ASP A 797 8.47 13.11 19.03
C ASP A 797 9.82 13.53 18.44
N LYS A 798 10.38 12.68 17.56
CA LYS A 798 11.64 12.94 16.88
C LYS A 798 11.47 14.10 15.90
N VAL A 799 12.42 15.04 15.90
CA VAL A 799 12.60 16.00 14.80
C VAL A 799 13.50 15.34 13.75
N TYR A 800 13.05 15.26 12.51
CA TYR A 800 13.80 14.65 11.41
C TYR A 800 13.43 15.29 10.08
N LEU A 801 14.23 15.02 9.05
CA LEU A 801 14.01 15.47 7.69
C LEU A 801 13.31 14.35 6.91
N GLY A 802 11.98 14.36 6.93
CA GLY A 802 11.13 13.34 6.29
C GLY A 802 10.78 13.64 4.84
N ARG A 803 10.99 14.89 4.39
CA ARG A 803 10.81 15.31 2.99
C ARG A 803 12.15 15.26 2.23
N ASN A 804 12.12 15.53 0.93
CA ASN A 804 13.35 15.72 0.17
C ASN A 804 14.14 16.93 0.67
N CYS A 805 15.46 16.78 0.63
CA CYS A 805 16.43 17.86 0.77
C CYS A 805 17.23 17.98 -0.51
N ASP A 806 17.47 19.19 -1.00
CA ASP A 806 18.38 19.49 -2.10
C ASP A 806 19.39 20.57 -1.68
N SER A 807 19.99 21.26 -2.66
CA SER A 807 20.97 22.31 -2.42
C SER A 807 20.38 23.58 -1.79
N TYR A 808 19.07 23.77 -1.87
CA TYR A 808 18.37 24.99 -1.45
C TYR A 808 17.37 24.73 -0.33
N ASN A 809 16.71 23.58 -0.35
CA ASN A 809 15.52 23.31 0.43
C ASN A 809 15.64 22.00 1.21
N CYS A 810 14.99 21.97 2.37
CA CYS A 810 14.70 20.78 3.16
C CYS A 810 13.29 20.88 3.75
N GLY A 811 12.70 19.75 4.12
CA GLY A 811 11.41 19.72 4.81
C GLY A 811 11.42 18.79 6.02
N TYR A 812 10.87 19.25 7.13
CA TYR A 812 10.68 18.44 8.32
C TYR A 812 9.65 17.33 8.08
N GLY A 813 9.88 16.20 8.77
CA GLY A 813 8.88 15.16 8.90
C GLY A 813 7.78 15.52 9.91
N GLU A 814 6.71 14.74 9.90
CA GLU A 814 5.58 14.90 10.82
C GLU A 814 6.04 14.68 12.27
N ARG A 815 5.77 15.68 13.11
CA ARG A 815 5.97 15.63 14.57
C ARG A 815 5.01 14.61 15.18
N ARG A 816 5.07 14.39 16.50
CA ARG A 816 4.17 13.47 17.16
C ARG A 816 2.70 13.81 16.85
N ARG A 817 1.93 12.79 16.45
CA ARG A 817 0.48 12.88 16.22
C ARG A 817 -0.25 11.89 17.11
N VAL A 818 -1.17 12.40 17.92
CA VAL A 818 -1.94 11.61 18.89
C VAL A 818 -3.41 11.75 18.56
N MET A 819 -4.09 10.60 18.42
CA MET A 819 -5.51 10.53 18.04
C MET A 819 -6.22 9.56 18.97
N ALA A 820 -7.34 9.99 19.53
CA ALA A 820 -8.29 9.14 20.24
C ALA A 820 -9.52 8.93 19.36
N THR A 821 -9.90 7.69 19.14
CA THR A 821 -11.02 7.28 18.29
C THR A 821 -12.01 6.48 19.12
N ALA A 822 -13.30 6.77 18.95
CA ALA A 822 -14.40 5.95 19.43
C ALA A 822 -15.23 5.49 18.23
N THR A 823 -15.38 4.18 18.07
CA THR A 823 -16.16 3.55 17.01
C THR A 823 -17.29 2.74 17.63
N TYR A 824 -18.51 2.88 17.10
CA TYR A 824 -19.69 2.12 17.49
C TYR A 824 -20.21 1.31 16.30
N ARG A 825 -20.44 0.00 16.48
CA ARG A 825 -20.91 -0.93 15.43
C ARG A 825 -22.13 -1.74 15.86
N TRP A 826 -23.19 -1.81 15.05
CA TRP A 826 -24.43 -2.51 15.41
C TRP A 826 -25.15 -3.17 14.24
#